data_AF-A0A8S4DG51-F1
#
_entry.id   AF-A0A8S4DG51-F1
#
_cell.length_a   1.000
_cell.length_b   1.000
_cell.length_c   1.000
_cell.angle_alpha   90.00
_cell.angle_beta   90.00
_cell.angle_gamma   90.00
#
_symmetry.space_group_name_H-M   'P 1'
#
loop_
_entity.id
_entity.type
_entity.pdbx_description
1 polymer ?
#
loop_
_entity_poly.entity_id
_entity_poly.type
_entity_poly.pdbx_seq_one_letter_code
_entity_poly.pdbx_strand_id
1 'polypeptide(L)'
;MRQQIVGISNKPSKRMIKEKCNKKSIRSQLMAYVRTELTHSTTHALPYIVKKDASTVERIFWSASVAAGCAMMVVLLTPLYTRFKQSPTVMSVELDYFNWRMSFPALTLCPRNKLDPDAYDAMIREYALITDVELRAILMTIAETTLENLDKINLYNKRLIATLKPEDYATIAARLLPPLDNASVVDSLGRPARAVVAMTELGACHVLYSNQARADDPERWRDPASDYEYVKSSTDLTIHDAAFYTTVHNYADDYDIYVHGPDDVVLGSARAVPHAGGSLALGVRLHSVRLAPALRAAAPAARGCRCVVLGSARAVPHAGGSLALGVRLHSVRLAPALRAAAPAARGCRLLHEPISPRYQTYSYSLCMLECRVRTIARLCGCVPHFYKPLKNETICTLTELRCVNHYRMEIATLSSSPVTLRRQQQTSGFHPAAACGCLTACETDVYLIDQQDLEPTGKTELRVGIVAFPKVRVLRETIFDFYDIILYTTISKKQTLPSHPKQNLNKMENPQETKGPPPTAEELKAKGNEAVKKEQYIEAVLHYTQAIKLDPNNYVLYSNRSFAFLKLDQHYLSLQDANETVRLQPQWAKGYFRRAEVEAASGLLDEAIISYTRALQLDPHNPKLLEQIRNMTDTQKKKYRDSQNIIWISTCIGLIIGIVVVILDYTLTENPTLTHPLAMVSFSLALSALGWAGGKGATLMDSWSAGKSLIPPEDLGMNGASAAEETVIPEKKSKYSRAQARHRYKQGKL
;
A
#
# COMPACT_ATOMS: atom_id res chain seq x y z
N MET A 1 26.73 19.72 -60.84
CA MET A 1 27.44 20.32 -62.00
C MET A 1 28.94 20.12 -61.82
N ARG A 2 29.57 19.53 -62.84
CA ARG A 2 30.98 19.56 -63.30
C ARG A 2 32.18 19.38 -62.34
N GLN A 3 33.03 18.45 -62.80
CA GLN A 3 34.41 18.11 -62.45
C GLN A 3 35.43 19.23 -62.74
N GLN A 4 36.64 19.14 -62.15
CA GLN A 4 38.01 19.17 -62.76
C GLN A 4 39.03 19.62 -61.69
N ILE A 5 39.93 18.78 -61.19
CA ILE A 5 41.27 18.38 -61.71
C ILE A 5 42.11 19.57 -62.23
N VAL A 6 43.16 19.94 -61.49
CA VAL A 6 44.50 20.27 -62.02
C VAL A 6 45.54 19.88 -60.96
N GLY A 7 46.51 19.04 -61.33
CA GLY A 7 47.71 18.77 -60.56
C GLY A 7 48.91 19.53 -61.13
N ILE A 8 49.91 19.85 -60.29
CA ILE A 8 51.27 20.18 -60.74
C ILE A 8 52.28 19.51 -59.81
N SER A 9 53.16 18.74 -60.46
CA SER A 9 54.37 18.08 -59.98
C SER A 9 55.42 19.09 -59.48
N ASN A 10 56.14 18.77 -58.39
CA ASN A 10 57.60 18.60 -58.44
C ASN A 10 58.21 18.14 -57.10
N LYS A 11 59.18 17.22 -57.23
CA LYS A 11 59.96 16.52 -56.19
C LYS A 11 60.65 17.46 -55.20
N PRO A 12 60.79 17.09 -53.91
CA PRO A 12 61.77 17.70 -53.02
C PRO A 12 63.13 16.98 -53.15
N SER A 13 64.14 17.77 -53.50
CA SER A 13 65.56 17.43 -53.34
C SER A 13 65.92 17.42 -51.86
N LYS A 14 66.64 16.37 -51.45
CA LYS A 14 67.14 16.14 -50.09
C LYS A 14 68.12 17.22 -49.67
N ARG A 15 67.87 17.85 -48.52
CA ARG A 15 68.96 18.17 -47.57
C ARG A 15 68.46 18.05 -46.14
N MET A 16 69.09 17.12 -45.44
CA MET A 16 68.87 16.78 -44.05
C MET A 16 69.08 18.02 -43.15
N ILE A 17 68.03 18.42 -42.43
CA ILE A 17 68.21 18.99 -41.10
C ILE A 17 68.04 17.84 -40.13
N LYS A 18 69.13 17.56 -39.43
CA LYS A 18 69.32 16.50 -38.44
C LYS A 18 68.51 16.88 -37.19
N GLU A 19 67.21 16.65 -37.18
CA GLU A 19 66.44 16.76 -35.94
C GLU A 19 66.71 15.55 -35.07
N LYS A 20 67.45 15.81 -33.98
CA LYS A 20 67.71 14.89 -32.88
C LYS A 20 66.41 14.22 -32.47
N CYS A 21 66.30 12.92 -32.69
CA CYS A 21 65.29 12.08 -32.05
C CYS A 21 65.56 12.10 -30.54
N ASN A 22 64.98 13.08 -29.86
CA ASN A 22 65.12 13.25 -28.43
C ASN A 22 64.37 12.09 -27.79
N LYS A 23 65.09 11.19 -27.09
CA LYS A 23 64.52 10.18 -26.20
C LYS A 23 63.81 10.91 -25.06
N LYS A 24 62.66 11.50 -25.36
CA LYS A 24 61.72 12.02 -24.38
C LYS A 24 61.27 10.82 -23.57
N SER A 25 61.64 10.81 -22.29
CA SER A 25 61.20 9.81 -21.31
C SER A 25 59.71 9.51 -21.52
N ILE A 26 59.32 8.23 -21.46
CA ILE A 26 57.93 7.77 -21.63
C ILE A 26 56.95 8.65 -20.81
N ARG A 27 57.38 9.11 -19.63
CA ARG A 27 56.64 10.03 -18.76
C ARG A 27 56.30 11.37 -19.44
N SER A 28 57.22 11.95 -20.22
CA SER A 28 56.99 13.22 -20.91
C SER A 28 56.07 13.08 -22.13
N GLN A 29 56.08 11.94 -22.80
CA GLN A 29 55.12 11.63 -23.87
C GLN A 29 53.73 11.38 -23.28
N LEU A 30 53.64 10.64 -22.17
CA LEU A 30 52.39 10.41 -21.44
C LEU A 30 51.77 11.71 -20.93
N MET A 31 52.56 12.60 -20.34
CA MET A 31 52.05 13.89 -19.85
C MET A 31 51.60 14.82 -20.98
N ALA A 32 52.21 14.72 -22.17
CA ALA A 32 51.75 15.44 -23.34
C ALA A 32 50.42 14.88 -23.84
N TYR A 33 50.28 13.56 -23.87
CA TYR A 33 49.05 12.87 -24.25
C TYR A 33 47.88 13.20 -23.31
N VAL A 34 48.08 13.04 -22.00
CA VAL A 34 47.07 13.37 -20.97
C VAL A 34 46.64 14.83 -21.05
N ARG A 35 47.56 15.75 -21.34
CA ARG A 35 47.24 17.17 -21.53
C ARG A 35 46.32 17.38 -22.73
N THR A 36 46.62 16.76 -23.87
CA THR A 36 45.79 16.88 -25.07
C THR A 36 44.38 16.33 -24.84
N GLU A 37 44.26 15.16 -24.23
CA GLU A 37 42.96 14.55 -23.94
C GLU A 37 42.12 15.38 -22.96
N LEU A 38 42.73 15.85 -21.86
CA LEU A 38 42.03 16.68 -20.87
C LEU A 38 41.60 18.04 -21.44
N THR A 39 42.35 18.60 -22.41
CA THR A 39 41.92 19.83 -23.10
C THR A 39 40.73 19.63 -24.03
N HIS A 40 40.53 18.42 -24.57
CA HIS A 40 39.40 18.08 -25.44
C HIS A 40 38.26 17.38 -24.70
N SER A 41 38.35 17.23 -23.37
CA SER A 41 37.30 16.61 -22.57
C SER A 41 36.00 17.43 -22.58
N THR A 42 34.87 16.73 -22.56
CA THR A 42 33.53 17.31 -22.36
C THR A 42 33.28 17.72 -20.90
N THR A 43 34.15 17.31 -19.97
CA THR A 43 34.02 17.66 -18.54
C THR A 43 34.44 19.10 -18.33
N HIS A 44 33.49 19.97 -17.97
CA HIS A 44 33.66 21.43 -18.01
C HIS A 44 34.89 22.00 -17.29
N ALA A 45 35.36 21.40 -16.20
CA ALA A 45 36.48 21.96 -15.41
C ALA A 45 37.85 21.34 -15.73
N LEU A 46 37.93 20.22 -16.47
CA LEU A 46 39.21 19.55 -16.78
C LEU A 46 40.12 20.35 -17.74
N PRO A 47 39.62 21.02 -18.79
CA PRO A 47 40.46 21.82 -19.69
C PRO A 47 41.18 22.98 -18.97
N TYR A 48 40.56 23.56 -17.94
CA TYR A 48 41.12 24.68 -17.17
C TYR A 48 42.28 24.26 -16.26
N ILE A 49 42.29 23.00 -15.79
CA ILE A 49 43.38 22.47 -14.96
C ILE A 49 44.69 22.34 -15.77
N VAL A 50 44.60 21.99 -17.05
CA VAL A 50 45.78 21.69 -17.88
C VAL A 50 46.15 22.80 -18.86
N LYS A 51 45.47 23.95 -18.77
CA LYS A 51 45.79 25.16 -19.53
C LYS A 51 47.24 25.59 -19.25
N LYS A 52 48.00 25.85 -20.32
CA LYS A 52 49.45 26.14 -20.25
C LYS A 52 49.76 27.36 -19.37
N ASP A 53 48.92 28.38 -19.43
CA ASP A 53 49.13 29.67 -18.76
C ASP A 53 48.32 29.85 -17.47
N ALA A 54 47.72 28.78 -16.94
CA ALA A 54 46.95 28.87 -15.70
C ALA A 54 47.86 29.00 -14.47
N SER A 55 47.51 29.91 -13.57
CA SER A 55 48.20 30.10 -12.29
C SER A 55 48.03 28.90 -11.36
N THR A 56 48.93 28.72 -10.40
CA THR A 56 48.84 27.62 -9.43
C THR A 56 47.53 27.68 -8.63
N VAL A 57 47.04 28.88 -8.30
CA VAL A 57 45.78 29.10 -7.57
C VAL A 57 44.58 28.69 -8.42
N GLU A 58 44.57 29.05 -9.71
CA GLU A 58 43.52 28.66 -10.65
C GLU A 58 43.43 27.13 -10.80
N ARG A 59 44.59 26.45 -10.88
CA ARG A 59 44.62 24.98 -10.94
C ARG A 59 44.09 24.33 -9.66
N ILE A 60 44.42 24.87 -8.49
CA ILE A 60 43.91 24.37 -7.20
C ILE A 60 42.39 24.57 -7.13
N PHE A 61 41.89 25.75 -7.52
CA PHE A 61 40.46 26.05 -7.51
C PHE A 61 39.65 25.10 -8.41
N TRP A 62 40.07 24.90 -9.66
CA TRP A 62 39.38 24.00 -10.58
C TRP A 62 39.50 22.53 -10.15
N SER A 63 40.64 22.11 -9.61
CA SER A 63 40.81 20.75 -9.06
C SER A 63 39.88 20.51 -7.87
N ALA A 64 39.78 21.49 -6.95
CA ALA A 64 38.88 21.42 -5.80
C ALA A 64 37.40 21.42 -6.23
N SER A 65 37.06 22.22 -7.24
CA SER A 65 35.70 22.28 -7.80
C SER A 65 35.28 20.97 -8.47
N VAL A 66 36.18 20.32 -9.23
CA VAL A 66 35.94 18.98 -9.79
C VAL A 66 35.75 17.96 -8.67
N ALA A 67 36.63 17.96 -7.67
CA ALA A 67 36.52 17.03 -6.54
C ALA A 67 35.21 17.22 -5.76
N ALA A 68 34.81 18.46 -5.49
CA ALA A 68 33.55 18.79 -4.83
C ALA A 68 32.34 18.38 -5.69
N GLY A 69 32.38 18.62 -7.00
CA GLY A 69 31.33 18.21 -7.94
C GLY A 69 31.17 16.69 -8.00
N CYS A 70 32.28 15.95 -8.08
CA CYS A 70 32.25 14.48 -8.03
C CYS A 70 31.73 13.96 -6.69
N ALA A 71 32.14 14.55 -5.58
CA ALA A 71 31.64 14.19 -4.25
C ALA A 71 30.13 14.43 -4.12
N MET A 72 29.63 15.60 -4.57
CA MET A 72 28.21 15.92 -4.58
C MET A 72 27.42 14.97 -5.49
N MET A 73 27.95 14.64 -6.66
CA MET A 73 27.34 13.67 -7.57
C MET A 73 27.19 12.30 -6.91
N VAL A 74 28.21 11.80 -6.20
CA VAL A 74 28.11 10.53 -5.46
C VAL A 74 27.07 10.61 -4.35
N VAL A 75 27.03 11.72 -3.60
CA VAL A 75 26.04 11.95 -2.53
C VAL A 75 24.61 11.97 -3.07
N LEU A 76 24.37 12.53 -4.26
CA LEU A 76 23.04 12.59 -4.88
C LEU A 76 22.65 11.28 -5.59
N LEU A 77 23.60 10.60 -6.23
CA LEU A 77 23.33 9.35 -6.96
C LEU A 77 23.13 8.16 -6.02
N THR A 78 23.77 8.13 -4.84
CA THR A 78 23.65 7.00 -3.91
C THR A 78 22.21 6.79 -3.41
N PRO A 79 21.45 7.82 -2.97
CA PRO A 79 20.03 7.69 -2.63
C PRO A 79 19.16 7.28 -3.82
N LEU A 80 19.44 7.79 -5.02
CA LEU A 80 18.67 7.43 -6.22
C LEU A 80 18.90 5.97 -6.61
N TYR A 81 20.15 5.51 -6.60
CA TYR A 81 20.51 4.13 -6.90
C TYR A 81 19.96 3.15 -5.86
N THR A 82 20.03 3.52 -4.57
CA THR A 82 19.46 2.69 -3.50
C THR A 82 17.94 2.59 -3.62
N ARG A 83 17.22 3.69 -3.91
CA ARG A 83 15.76 3.66 -4.19
C ARG A 83 15.43 2.81 -5.41
N PHE A 84 16.18 2.95 -6.51
CA PHE A 84 16.00 2.14 -7.71
C PHE A 84 16.15 0.64 -7.41
N LYS A 85 17.16 0.26 -6.62
CA LYS A 85 17.41 -1.13 -6.23
C LYS A 85 16.37 -1.68 -5.25
N GLN A 86 15.84 -0.84 -4.35
CA GLN A 86 14.93 -1.28 -3.29
C GLN A 86 13.46 -1.29 -3.72
N SER A 87 13.02 -0.33 -4.54
CA SER A 87 11.61 -0.17 -4.90
C SER A 87 11.45 0.44 -6.29
N PRO A 88 11.63 -0.32 -7.39
CA PRO A 88 11.51 0.22 -8.74
C PRO A 88 10.07 0.41 -9.20
N THR A 89 9.06 0.10 -8.37
CA THR A 89 7.65 0.11 -8.79
C THR A 89 6.78 1.09 -8.01
N VAL A 90 5.82 1.71 -8.71
CA VAL A 90 4.77 2.59 -8.18
C VAL A 90 3.40 1.97 -8.46
N MET A 91 2.40 2.30 -7.63
CA MET A 91 1.02 1.90 -7.82
C MET A 91 0.22 3.08 -8.35
N SER A 92 -0.32 2.98 -9.55
CA SER A 92 -1.24 3.95 -10.13
C SER A 92 -2.66 3.39 -10.16
N VAL A 93 -3.65 4.28 -10.19
CA VAL A 93 -5.07 3.91 -10.19
C VAL A 93 -5.70 4.41 -11.47
N GLU A 94 -6.21 3.49 -12.28
CA GLU A 94 -6.94 3.78 -13.51
C GLU A 94 -8.43 3.78 -13.18
N LEU A 95 -9.10 4.94 -13.37
CA LEU A 95 -10.50 5.16 -12.95
C LEU A 95 -11.54 4.75 -14.01
N ASP A 96 -11.12 4.48 -15.25
CA ASP A 96 -11.95 4.15 -16.41
C ASP A 96 -11.61 2.77 -17.00
N TYR A 97 -11.25 1.82 -16.14
CA TYR A 97 -10.92 0.47 -16.58
C TYR A 97 -12.19 -0.37 -16.72
N PHE A 98 -12.52 -0.75 -17.96
CA PHE A 98 -13.58 -1.69 -18.27
C PHE A 98 -12.96 -3.05 -18.57
N ASN A 99 -12.97 -3.97 -17.59
CA ASN A 99 -12.63 -5.36 -17.89
C ASN A 99 -13.85 -6.09 -18.44
N TRP A 100 -13.77 -6.49 -19.70
CA TRP A 100 -14.84 -7.22 -20.38
C TRP A 100 -14.81 -8.72 -20.09
N ARG A 101 -13.76 -9.23 -19.42
CA ARG A 101 -13.57 -10.65 -19.15
C ARG A 101 -13.00 -10.87 -17.75
N MET A 102 -13.85 -11.28 -16.82
CA MET A 102 -13.50 -11.55 -15.43
C MET A 102 -13.92 -12.97 -15.08
N SER A 103 -13.18 -13.67 -14.23
CA SER A 103 -13.62 -15.01 -13.80
C SER A 103 -14.58 -14.90 -12.62
N PHE A 104 -15.61 -15.74 -12.60
CA PHE A 104 -16.46 -15.93 -11.42
C PHE A 104 -15.61 -16.51 -10.27
N PRO A 105 -15.79 -16.07 -9.01
CA PRO A 105 -15.00 -16.58 -7.90
C PRO A 105 -15.21 -18.07 -7.69
N ALA A 106 -14.19 -18.72 -7.15
CA ALA A 106 -14.34 -20.07 -6.63
C ALA A 106 -15.04 -20.04 -5.27
N LEU A 107 -15.90 -21.04 -5.04
CA LEU A 107 -16.61 -21.24 -3.79
C LEU A 107 -16.17 -22.55 -3.17
N THR A 108 -15.58 -22.51 -1.98
CA THR A 108 -15.29 -23.70 -1.19
C THR A 108 -16.35 -23.85 -0.10
N LEU A 109 -17.04 -24.98 -0.13
CA LEU A 109 -18.05 -25.41 0.84
C LEU A 109 -17.46 -26.57 1.63
N CYS A 110 -17.08 -26.32 2.88
CA CYS A 110 -16.53 -27.34 3.77
C CYS A 110 -17.60 -27.74 4.80
N PRO A 111 -18.12 -28.98 4.78
CA PRO A 111 -19.07 -29.41 5.80
C PRO A 111 -18.37 -29.56 7.15
N ARG A 112 -19.07 -29.20 8.22
CA ARG A 112 -18.63 -29.39 9.60
C ARG A 112 -18.68 -30.87 9.96
N ASN A 113 -19.74 -31.58 9.56
CA ASN A 113 -19.77 -33.03 9.58
C ASN A 113 -19.27 -33.61 8.25
N LYS A 114 -18.09 -34.23 8.28
CA LYS A 114 -17.44 -34.79 7.08
C LYS A 114 -17.79 -36.25 6.80
N LEU A 115 -18.77 -36.81 7.52
CA LEU A 115 -19.15 -38.20 7.41
C LEU A 115 -20.54 -38.36 6.80
N ASP A 116 -20.58 -38.98 5.62
CA ASP A 116 -21.80 -39.53 5.04
C ASP A 116 -22.10 -40.90 5.65
N PRO A 117 -23.23 -41.09 6.36
CA PRO A 117 -23.55 -42.36 6.99
C PRO A 117 -23.69 -43.51 5.97
N ASP A 118 -24.21 -43.24 4.77
CA ASP A 118 -24.43 -44.27 3.75
C ASP A 118 -23.10 -44.74 3.13
N ALA A 119 -22.24 -43.80 2.73
CA ALA A 119 -20.89 -44.14 2.25
C ALA A 119 -20.04 -44.80 3.34
N TYR A 120 -20.19 -44.38 4.59
CA TYR A 120 -19.50 -44.97 5.74
C TYR A 120 -19.88 -46.44 5.93
N ASP A 121 -21.18 -46.76 5.95
CA ASP A 121 -21.67 -48.13 6.08
C ASP A 121 -21.30 -49.00 4.87
N ALA A 122 -21.28 -48.42 3.66
CA ALA A 122 -20.81 -49.10 2.46
C ALA A 122 -19.32 -49.46 2.55
N MET A 123 -18.48 -48.54 3.02
CA MET A 123 -17.06 -48.76 3.18
C MET A 123 -16.75 -49.83 4.24
N ILE A 124 -17.50 -49.85 5.35
CA ILE A 124 -17.37 -50.91 6.36
C ILE A 124 -17.67 -52.30 5.77
N ARG A 125 -18.67 -52.42 4.90
CA ARG A 125 -18.98 -53.68 4.19
C ARG A 125 -17.89 -54.09 3.21
N GLU A 126 -17.25 -53.13 2.54
CA GLU A 126 -16.15 -53.37 1.61
C GLU A 126 -14.91 -53.94 2.33
N TYR A 127 -14.63 -53.43 3.54
CA TYR A 127 -13.49 -53.83 4.36
C TYR A 127 -13.82 -54.90 5.44
N ALA A 128 -14.93 -55.64 5.28
CA ALA A 128 -15.53 -56.58 6.25
C ALA A 128 -14.67 -57.78 6.73
N LEU A 129 -13.37 -57.79 6.45
CA LEU A 129 -12.39 -58.75 6.97
C LEU A 129 -11.79 -58.32 8.33
N ILE A 130 -12.20 -57.16 8.86
CA ILE A 130 -11.66 -56.50 10.06
C ILE A 130 -12.78 -56.37 11.13
N THR A 131 -12.44 -56.45 12.42
CA THR A 131 -13.41 -56.24 13.52
C THR A 131 -14.09 -54.86 13.41
N ASP A 132 -15.42 -54.86 13.26
CA ASP A 132 -16.28 -53.70 12.89
C ASP A 132 -16.05 -52.44 13.75
N VAL A 133 -15.79 -52.59 15.06
CA VAL A 133 -15.66 -51.46 15.99
C VAL A 133 -14.38 -50.63 15.78
N GLU A 134 -13.26 -51.25 15.45
CA GLU A 134 -11.98 -50.54 15.34
C GLU A 134 -11.80 -49.85 13.97
N LEU A 135 -12.31 -50.46 12.89
CA LEU A 135 -12.31 -49.88 11.55
C LEU A 135 -13.12 -48.58 11.52
N ARG A 136 -14.27 -48.59 12.20
CA ARG A 136 -15.15 -47.43 12.37
C ARG A 136 -14.42 -46.20 12.90
N ALA A 137 -13.61 -46.37 13.96
CA ALA A 137 -12.87 -45.26 14.57
C ALA A 137 -11.77 -44.71 13.64
N ILE A 138 -11.12 -45.58 12.86
CA ILE A 138 -10.06 -45.18 11.93
C ILE A 138 -10.63 -44.37 10.77
N LEU A 139 -11.73 -44.82 10.16
CA LEU A 139 -12.39 -44.11 9.06
C LEU A 139 -12.89 -42.72 9.49
N MET A 140 -13.51 -42.62 10.68
CA MET A 140 -13.89 -41.34 11.28
C MET A 140 -12.70 -40.41 11.44
N THR A 141 -11.59 -40.94 11.97
CA THR A 141 -10.36 -40.18 12.17
C THR A 141 -9.81 -39.65 10.85
N ILE A 142 -9.73 -40.48 9.80
CA ILE A 142 -9.22 -40.09 8.48
C ILE A 142 -10.06 -38.95 7.88
N ALA A 143 -11.39 -39.04 7.96
CA ALA A 143 -12.31 -38.04 7.42
C ALA A 143 -12.24 -36.71 8.20
N GLU A 144 -12.20 -36.77 9.53
CA GLU A 144 -12.23 -35.58 10.37
C GLU A 144 -10.91 -34.83 10.44
N THR A 145 -9.76 -35.50 10.24
CA THR A 145 -8.43 -34.93 10.42
C THR A 145 -8.20 -33.67 9.56
N THR A 146 -7.77 -32.59 10.21
CA THR A 146 -7.37 -31.29 9.66
C THR A 146 -6.09 -30.83 10.33
N LEU A 147 -5.47 -29.76 9.81
CA LEU A 147 -4.31 -29.15 10.46
C LEU A 147 -4.65 -28.56 11.85
N GLU A 148 -5.91 -28.14 12.06
CA GLU A 148 -6.35 -27.49 13.31
C GLU A 148 -6.75 -28.47 14.41
N ASN A 149 -7.18 -29.69 14.06
CA ASN A 149 -7.71 -30.68 15.01
C ASN A 149 -6.80 -31.91 15.21
N LEU A 150 -5.52 -31.81 14.85
CA LEU A 150 -4.54 -32.90 15.00
C LEU A 150 -4.39 -33.40 16.46
N ASP A 151 -4.77 -32.59 17.44
CA ASP A 151 -4.77 -32.92 18.87
C ASP A 151 -5.88 -33.88 19.28
N LYS A 152 -6.99 -33.93 18.52
CA LYS A 152 -8.15 -34.79 18.79
C LYS A 152 -8.03 -36.20 18.23
N ILE A 153 -6.92 -36.50 17.52
CA ILE A 153 -6.67 -37.82 16.92
C ILE A 153 -6.46 -38.86 18.01
N ASN A 154 -7.46 -39.72 18.23
CA ASN A 154 -7.44 -40.75 19.27
C ASN A 154 -7.10 -42.13 18.66
N LEU A 155 -5.81 -42.51 18.70
CA LEU A 155 -5.32 -43.75 18.10
C LEU A 155 -5.43 -44.91 19.09
N TYR A 156 -6.51 -45.67 19.02
CA TYR A 156 -6.80 -46.75 19.96
C TYR A 156 -6.00 -48.05 19.74
N ASN A 157 -5.49 -48.35 18.54
CA ASN A 157 -4.75 -49.61 18.31
C ASN A 157 -3.72 -49.54 17.15
N LYS A 158 -2.47 -49.96 17.38
CA LYS A 158 -1.37 -49.92 16.39
C LYS A 158 -1.45 -51.03 15.32
N ARG A 159 -2.13 -52.15 15.60
CA ARG A 159 -2.12 -53.34 14.71
C ARG A 159 -3.03 -53.21 13.49
N LEU A 160 -4.14 -52.47 13.58
CA LEU A 160 -5.09 -52.28 12.47
C LEU A 160 -4.68 -51.18 11.49
N ILE A 161 -3.87 -50.21 11.95
CA ILE A 161 -3.35 -49.10 11.14
C ILE A 161 -2.49 -49.63 9.97
N ALA A 162 -1.94 -50.85 10.09
CA ALA A 162 -1.14 -51.49 9.06
C ALA A 162 -1.96 -52.06 7.87
N THR A 163 -3.29 -52.16 8.00
CA THR A 163 -4.15 -52.76 6.96
C THR A 163 -4.56 -51.74 5.89
N LEU A 164 -4.69 -50.46 6.26
CA LEU A 164 -5.01 -49.38 5.33
C LEU A 164 -3.73 -48.67 4.89
N LYS A 165 -3.52 -48.63 3.59
CA LYS A 165 -2.39 -47.95 2.97
C LYS A 165 -2.53 -46.42 3.11
N PRO A 166 -1.49 -45.70 3.56
CA PRO A 166 -1.54 -44.23 3.68
C PRO A 166 -1.91 -43.51 2.37
N GLU A 167 -1.57 -44.11 1.23
CA GLU A 167 -1.91 -43.64 -0.11
C GLU A 167 -3.42 -43.59 -0.40
N ASP A 168 -4.21 -44.36 0.37
CA ASP A 168 -5.66 -44.39 0.25
C ASP A 168 -6.37 -43.38 1.15
N TYR A 169 -5.69 -42.78 2.14
CA TYR A 169 -6.34 -41.93 3.16
C TYR A 169 -7.06 -40.72 2.56
N ALA A 170 -6.48 -40.07 1.55
CA ALA A 170 -7.11 -38.92 0.89
C ALA A 170 -8.37 -39.32 0.11
N THR A 171 -8.30 -40.44 -0.61
CA THR A 171 -9.44 -40.99 -1.36
C THR A 171 -10.54 -41.48 -0.42
N ILE A 172 -10.18 -42.09 0.71
CA ILE A 172 -11.12 -42.46 1.77
C ILE A 172 -11.83 -41.22 2.33
N ALA A 173 -11.08 -40.18 2.69
CA ALA A 173 -11.66 -38.93 3.19
C ALA A 173 -12.60 -38.28 2.17
N ALA A 174 -12.26 -38.30 0.88
CA ALA A 174 -13.11 -37.78 -0.18
C ALA A 174 -14.39 -38.59 -0.40
N ARG A 175 -14.33 -39.93 -0.29
CA ARG A 175 -15.50 -40.82 -0.44
C ARG A 175 -16.45 -40.75 0.75
N LEU A 176 -15.93 -40.50 1.95
CA LEU A 176 -16.74 -40.33 3.15
C LEU A 176 -17.42 -38.96 3.22
N LEU A 177 -17.02 -38.00 2.38
CA LEU A 177 -17.61 -36.68 2.33
C LEU A 177 -19.07 -36.76 1.85
N PRO A 178 -20.04 -36.13 2.54
CA PRO A 178 -21.43 -36.04 2.10
C PRO A 178 -21.53 -35.54 0.66
N PRO A 179 -22.22 -36.26 -0.25
CA PRO A 179 -22.28 -35.88 -1.64
C PRO A 179 -23.09 -34.59 -1.80
N LEU A 180 -22.55 -33.64 -2.57
CA LEU A 180 -23.30 -32.48 -3.03
C LEU A 180 -23.84 -32.79 -4.43
N ASP A 181 -25.15 -33.05 -4.54
CA ASP A 181 -25.76 -33.38 -5.83
C ASP A 181 -25.58 -32.22 -6.82
N ASN A 182 -25.19 -32.53 -8.06
CA ASN A 182 -25.03 -31.54 -9.13
C ASN A 182 -26.37 -30.83 -9.45
N ALA A 183 -27.51 -31.47 -9.16
CA ALA A 183 -28.82 -30.83 -9.27
C ALA A 183 -29.08 -29.80 -8.15
N SER A 184 -28.33 -29.88 -7.05
CA SER A 184 -28.41 -28.93 -5.94
C SER A 184 -27.65 -27.63 -6.21
N VAL A 185 -26.75 -27.60 -7.20
CA VAL A 185 -26.02 -26.39 -7.57
C VAL A 185 -26.40 -25.94 -8.96
N VAL A 186 -27.04 -24.78 -9.06
CA VAL A 186 -27.59 -24.27 -10.33
C VAL A 186 -27.12 -22.84 -10.56
N ASP A 187 -26.64 -22.54 -11.76
CA ASP A 187 -26.31 -21.17 -12.15
C ASP A 187 -27.57 -20.35 -12.51
N SER A 188 -27.41 -19.05 -12.73
CA SER A 188 -28.51 -18.14 -13.06
C SER A 188 -29.25 -18.49 -14.36
N LEU A 189 -28.71 -19.38 -15.20
CA LEU A 189 -29.32 -19.87 -16.43
C LEU A 189 -29.99 -21.23 -16.25
N GLY A 190 -30.06 -21.75 -15.02
CA GLY A 190 -30.66 -23.05 -14.74
C GLY A 190 -29.73 -24.24 -15.05
N ARG A 191 -28.44 -23.99 -15.33
CA ARG A 191 -27.48 -25.06 -15.66
C ARG A 191 -26.86 -25.62 -14.39
N PRO A 192 -26.74 -26.95 -14.25
CA PRO A 192 -26.08 -27.55 -13.11
C PRO A 192 -24.60 -27.19 -13.11
N ALA A 193 -24.08 -26.74 -11.98
CA ALA A 193 -22.66 -26.50 -11.78
C ALA A 193 -22.02 -27.70 -11.10
N ARG A 194 -20.88 -28.16 -11.63
CA ARG A 194 -20.17 -29.31 -11.07
C ARG A 194 -19.37 -28.89 -9.84
N ALA A 195 -19.69 -29.48 -8.71
CA ALA A 195 -18.82 -29.48 -7.53
C ALA A 195 -17.70 -30.51 -7.71
N VAL A 196 -16.49 -30.15 -7.31
CA VAL A 196 -15.33 -31.05 -7.28
C VAL A 196 -14.90 -31.21 -5.83
N VAL A 197 -14.63 -32.45 -5.42
CA VAL A 197 -14.04 -32.69 -4.09
C VAL A 197 -12.56 -32.36 -4.16
N ALA A 198 -12.08 -31.51 -3.26
CA ALA A 198 -10.66 -31.17 -3.15
C ALA A 198 -10.19 -31.32 -1.70
N MET A 199 -8.95 -31.77 -1.53
CA MET A 199 -8.31 -31.81 -0.22
C MET A 199 -7.77 -30.43 0.15
N THR A 200 -8.11 -29.95 1.34
CA THR A 200 -7.65 -28.67 1.89
C THR A 200 -7.09 -28.85 3.30
N GLU A 201 -6.47 -27.81 3.89
CA GLU A 201 -6.07 -27.86 5.31
C GLU A 201 -7.25 -27.98 6.27
N LEU A 202 -8.47 -27.70 5.79
CA LEU A 202 -9.75 -27.90 6.49
C LEU A 202 -10.30 -29.32 6.28
N GLY A 203 -9.60 -30.20 5.55
CA GLY A 203 -10.03 -31.54 5.14
C GLY A 203 -10.66 -31.57 3.75
N ALA A 204 -11.42 -32.63 3.45
CA ALA A 204 -12.15 -32.76 2.18
C ALA A 204 -13.31 -31.75 2.12
N CYS A 205 -13.37 -30.97 1.05
CA CYS A 205 -14.41 -29.97 0.83
C CYS A 205 -14.90 -29.98 -0.62
N HIS A 206 -16.12 -29.47 -0.84
CA HIS A 206 -16.66 -29.25 -2.18
C HIS A 206 -16.22 -27.90 -2.71
N VAL A 207 -15.64 -27.85 -3.90
CA VAL A 207 -15.18 -26.62 -4.54
C VAL A 207 -15.84 -26.43 -5.89
N LEU A 208 -16.41 -25.24 -6.09
CA LEU A 208 -17.08 -24.81 -7.31
C LEU A 208 -16.22 -23.77 -8.04
N TYR A 209 -16.21 -23.80 -9.37
CA TYR A 209 -15.55 -22.82 -10.25
C TYR A 209 -14.05 -22.56 -10.00
N SER A 210 -13.34 -23.50 -9.37
CA SER A 210 -11.90 -23.43 -9.18
C SER A 210 -11.15 -24.17 -10.29
N ASN A 211 -10.12 -23.52 -10.84
CA ASN A 211 -9.19 -24.13 -11.79
C ASN A 211 -8.22 -25.08 -11.07
N GLN A 212 -7.89 -24.78 -9.81
CA GLN A 212 -6.93 -25.53 -9.00
C GLN A 212 -7.56 -26.75 -8.31
N ALA A 213 -8.83 -26.69 -7.90
CA ALA A 213 -9.48 -27.78 -7.15
C ALA A 213 -9.48 -29.14 -7.87
N ARG A 214 -9.52 -29.16 -9.20
CA ARG A 214 -9.43 -30.40 -9.99
C ARG A 214 -8.07 -31.08 -9.89
N ALA A 215 -7.00 -30.32 -9.66
CA ALA A 215 -5.67 -30.89 -9.44
C ALA A 215 -5.51 -31.40 -8.00
N ASP A 216 -6.29 -30.86 -7.06
CA ASP A 216 -6.32 -31.24 -5.64
C ASP A 216 -7.36 -32.34 -5.32
N ASP A 217 -8.03 -32.86 -6.36
CA ASP A 217 -8.94 -34.01 -6.28
C ASP A 217 -8.14 -35.32 -6.03
N PRO A 218 -8.31 -35.96 -4.86
CA PRO A 218 -7.51 -37.13 -4.50
C PRO A 218 -7.80 -38.38 -5.31
N GLU A 219 -8.92 -38.48 -6.03
CA GLU A 219 -9.13 -39.60 -6.98
C GLU A 219 -8.19 -39.50 -8.18
N ARG A 220 -7.80 -38.28 -8.55
CA ARG A 220 -6.93 -38.02 -9.70
C ARG A 220 -5.45 -38.13 -9.40
N TRP A 221 -5.03 -38.01 -8.13
CA TRP A 221 -3.61 -38.06 -7.74
C TRP A 221 -2.88 -39.34 -8.21
N ARG A 222 -3.62 -40.41 -8.50
CA ARG A 222 -3.08 -41.69 -8.98
C ARG A 222 -2.89 -41.77 -10.49
N ASP A 223 -3.53 -40.88 -11.24
CA ASP A 223 -3.44 -40.86 -12.70
C ASP A 223 -2.19 -40.07 -13.13
N PRO A 224 -1.19 -40.69 -13.77
CA PRO A 224 0.00 -40.00 -14.26
C PRO A 224 -0.29 -38.92 -15.30
N ALA A 225 -1.43 -38.99 -16.00
CA ALA A 225 -1.88 -37.97 -16.95
C ALA A 225 -2.44 -36.72 -16.25
N SER A 226 -2.86 -36.84 -14.98
CA SER A 226 -3.45 -35.73 -14.21
C SER A 226 -2.44 -34.71 -13.72
N ASP A 227 -1.14 -35.07 -13.66
CA ASP A 227 -0.09 -34.20 -13.12
C ASP A 227 0.10 -32.89 -13.92
N TYR A 228 -0.42 -32.81 -15.14
CA TYR A 228 -0.08 -31.76 -16.11
C TYR A 228 -1.25 -30.99 -16.71
N GLU A 229 -2.51 -31.32 -16.38
CA GLU A 229 -3.64 -30.65 -17.04
C GLU A 229 -4.15 -29.45 -16.22
N TYR A 230 -3.70 -28.24 -16.58
CA TYR A 230 -4.37 -27.02 -16.15
C TYR A 230 -5.73 -26.99 -16.83
N VAL A 231 -6.79 -27.22 -16.07
CA VAL A 231 -8.14 -27.19 -16.63
C VAL A 231 -8.86 -25.96 -16.14
N LYS A 232 -9.05 -25.01 -17.06
CA LYS A 232 -9.90 -23.85 -16.82
C LYS A 232 -11.34 -24.32 -16.59
N SER A 233 -11.77 -24.30 -15.33
CA SER A 233 -13.11 -24.67 -14.86
C SER A 233 -13.91 -23.45 -14.38
N SER A 234 -13.25 -22.31 -14.18
CA SER A 234 -13.89 -21.05 -13.83
C SER A 234 -14.71 -20.49 -15.00
N THR A 235 -15.89 -19.98 -14.72
CA THR A 235 -16.71 -19.27 -15.70
C THR A 235 -16.16 -17.87 -15.94
N ASP A 236 -15.86 -17.52 -17.20
CA ASP A 236 -15.59 -16.13 -17.57
C ASP A 236 -16.91 -15.38 -17.74
N LEU A 237 -17.02 -14.25 -17.07
CA LEU A 237 -18.13 -13.31 -17.11
C LEU A 237 -17.74 -12.05 -17.86
N THR A 238 -18.71 -11.53 -18.60
CA THR A 238 -18.66 -10.25 -19.28
C THR A 238 -19.58 -9.23 -18.60
N ILE A 239 -19.48 -7.95 -18.98
CA ILE A 239 -20.36 -6.90 -18.46
C ILE A 239 -21.85 -7.14 -18.78
N HIS A 240 -22.15 -7.98 -19.78
CA HIS A 240 -23.52 -8.33 -20.15
C HIS A 240 -24.09 -9.41 -19.23
N ASP A 241 -23.24 -10.14 -18.52
CA ASP A 241 -23.61 -11.19 -17.58
C ASP A 241 -23.86 -10.63 -16.16
N ALA A 242 -24.24 -9.36 -16.04
CA ALA A 242 -24.31 -8.62 -14.78
C ALA A 242 -25.31 -9.14 -13.73
N ALA A 243 -26.04 -10.21 -14.05
CA ALA A 243 -26.91 -10.94 -13.15
C ALA A 243 -26.47 -12.41 -12.96
N PHE A 244 -25.20 -12.75 -13.22
CA PHE A 244 -24.71 -14.11 -12.98
C PHE A 244 -24.60 -14.38 -11.48
N TYR A 245 -25.32 -15.40 -11.03
CA TYR A 245 -25.26 -15.94 -9.68
C TYR A 245 -25.32 -17.46 -9.72
N THR A 246 -24.80 -18.09 -8.67
CA THR A 246 -24.93 -19.52 -8.43
C THR A 246 -25.77 -19.74 -7.19
N THR A 247 -26.75 -20.62 -7.29
CA THR A 247 -27.60 -21.05 -6.18
C THR A 247 -27.20 -22.45 -5.75
N VAL A 248 -26.93 -22.64 -4.46
CA VAL A 248 -26.76 -23.95 -3.82
C VAL A 248 -28.03 -24.20 -3.00
N HIS A 249 -28.86 -25.10 -3.49
CA HIS A 249 -30.04 -25.60 -2.81
C HIS A 249 -29.66 -26.60 -1.73
N ASN A 250 -30.48 -26.66 -0.69
CA ASN A 250 -30.35 -27.61 0.41
C ASN A 250 -28.97 -27.57 1.08
N TYR A 251 -28.37 -26.38 1.18
CA TYR A 251 -27.01 -26.24 1.70
C TYR A 251 -26.88 -26.64 3.17
N ALA A 252 -27.98 -26.67 3.95
CA ALA A 252 -28.03 -26.95 5.39
C ALA A 252 -27.09 -26.08 6.25
N ASP A 253 -27.42 -25.82 7.51
CA ASP A 253 -26.63 -24.96 8.42
C ASP A 253 -25.27 -25.55 8.85
N ASP A 254 -24.71 -26.49 8.06
CA ASP A 254 -23.57 -27.32 8.41
C ASP A 254 -22.33 -27.10 7.52
N TYR A 255 -22.34 -26.13 6.60
CA TYR A 255 -21.18 -25.81 5.77
C TYR A 255 -20.54 -24.48 6.14
N ASP A 256 -19.22 -24.50 6.29
CA ASP A 256 -18.40 -23.29 6.28
C ASP A 256 -18.06 -22.91 4.84
N ILE A 257 -18.37 -21.65 4.49
CA ILE A 257 -18.28 -21.13 3.12
C ILE A 257 -17.06 -20.21 3.01
N TYR A 258 -16.31 -20.36 1.92
CA TYR A 258 -15.17 -19.51 1.58
C TYR A 258 -15.25 -19.07 0.12
N VAL A 259 -14.88 -17.82 -0.13
CA VAL A 259 -14.84 -17.22 -1.47
C VAL A 259 -13.40 -16.82 -1.78
N HIS A 260 -12.87 -17.29 -2.90
CA HIS A 260 -11.50 -17.00 -3.31
C HIS A 260 -11.36 -16.93 -4.83
N GLY A 261 -10.17 -16.54 -5.32
CA GLY A 261 -9.89 -16.53 -6.75
C GLY A 261 -9.86 -17.94 -7.34
N PRO A 262 -10.20 -18.11 -8.63
CA PRO A 262 -10.31 -19.43 -9.26
C PRO A 262 -9.00 -20.22 -9.27
N ASP A 263 -7.86 -19.52 -9.28
CA ASP A 263 -6.51 -20.11 -9.25
C ASP A 263 -5.86 -20.08 -7.86
N ASP A 264 -6.65 -19.80 -6.82
CA ASP A 264 -6.20 -19.79 -5.42
C ASP A 264 -6.89 -20.90 -4.62
N VAL A 265 -6.47 -21.09 -3.37
CA VAL A 265 -6.97 -22.11 -2.45
C VAL A 265 -7.15 -21.55 -1.04
N VAL A 266 -8.01 -22.18 -0.25
CA VAL A 266 -8.28 -21.78 1.13
C VAL A 266 -7.21 -22.33 2.08
N LEU A 267 -6.62 -21.46 2.88
CA LEU A 267 -5.73 -21.83 3.98
C LEU A 267 -6.55 -22.16 5.23
N GLY A 268 -6.07 -23.05 6.10
CA GLY A 268 -6.73 -23.40 7.36
C GLY A 268 -6.92 -22.20 8.29
N SER A 269 -6.05 -21.19 8.21
CA SER A 269 -6.19 -19.92 8.96
C SER A 269 -7.19 -18.94 8.35
N ALA A 270 -7.84 -19.27 7.24
CA ALA A 270 -8.85 -18.42 6.61
C ALA A 270 -10.12 -18.40 7.47
N ARG A 271 -10.83 -17.26 7.46
CA ARG A 271 -12.12 -17.13 8.17
C ARG A 271 -13.27 -17.42 7.22
N ALA A 272 -14.20 -18.26 7.65
CA ALA A 272 -15.43 -18.55 6.93
C ALA A 272 -16.35 -17.32 6.87
N VAL A 273 -17.26 -17.31 5.89
CA VAL A 273 -18.33 -16.31 5.80
C VAL A 273 -19.27 -16.45 7.01
N PRO A 274 -19.51 -15.39 7.80
CA PRO A 274 -20.39 -15.46 8.97
C PRO A 274 -21.81 -15.88 8.57
N HIS A 275 -22.48 -16.76 9.31
CA HIS A 275 -23.90 -17.10 9.13
C HIS A 275 -24.54 -17.43 10.50
N ALA A 276 -25.87 -17.61 10.56
CA ALA A 276 -26.70 -17.54 11.78
C ALA A 276 -26.41 -18.58 12.91
N GLY A 277 -25.32 -19.35 12.82
CA GLY A 277 -24.83 -20.28 13.86
C GLY A 277 -23.57 -19.85 14.66
N GLY A 278 -22.97 -18.67 14.39
CA GLY A 278 -21.78 -18.11 15.10
C GLY A 278 -20.43 -18.73 14.68
N SER A 279 -19.25 -18.06 14.72
CA SER A 279 -18.75 -16.93 15.53
C SER A 279 -18.05 -15.80 14.75
N LEU A 280 -17.71 -14.71 15.45
CA LEU A 280 -17.28 -13.39 14.98
C LEU A 280 -15.76 -13.16 15.08
N ALA A 281 -15.11 -12.61 14.04
CA ALA A 281 -14.08 -11.57 14.14
C ALA A 281 -13.75 -10.90 12.79
N LEU A 282 -13.60 -9.58 12.85
CA LEU A 282 -13.52 -8.58 11.77
C LEU A 282 -12.19 -8.52 10.97
N GLY A 283 -12.26 -7.94 9.77
CA GLY A 283 -11.18 -7.34 8.95
C GLY A 283 -11.23 -7.86 7.50
N VAL A 284 -11.43 -7.09 6.42
CA VAL A 284 -10.86 -5.78 6.05
C VAL A 284 -11.86 -4.95 5.22
N ARG A 285 -11.81 -3.64 5.49
CA ARG A 285 -12.46 -2.50 4.84
C ARG A 285 -11.97 -2.29 3.39
N LEU A 286 -12.88 -2.10 2.43
CA LEU A 286 -12.62 -1.32 1.21
C LEU A 286 -13.83 -0.44 0.85
N HIS A 287 -13.58 0.87 0.82
CA HIS A 287 -14.57 1.89 0.49
C HIS A 287 -14.57 2.21 -1.01
N SER A 288 -15.74 1.97 -1.62
CA SER A 288 -16.41 2.72 -2.69
C SER A 288 -15.59 3.25 -3.88
N VAL A 289 -15.84 2.66 -5.04
CA VAL A 289 -15.77 3.35 -6.35
C VAL A 289 -17.05 4.16 -6.54
N ARG A 290 -16.93 5.41 -7.00
CA ARG A 290 -18.07 6.31 -7.30
C ARG A 290 -18.97 5.69 -8.38
N LEU A 291 -20.29 5.69 -8.15
CA LEU A 291 -21.27 5.56 -9.23
C LEU A 291 -21.59 6.95 -9.81
N ALA A 292 -21.78 7.01 -11.13
CA ALA A 292 -22.03 8.23 -11.89
C ALA A 292 -23.40 8.87 -11.57
N PRO A 293 -23.57 10.19 -11.77
CA PRO A 293 -24.79 10.93 -11.42
C PRO A 293 -26.07 10.55 -12.20
N ALA A 294 -25.97 9.77 -13.27
CA ALA A 294 -27.07 9.54 -14.21
C ALA A 294 -28.10 8.45 -13.78
N LEU A 295 -27.88 7.71 -12.69
CA LEU A 295 -28.77 6.62 -12.25
C LEU A 295 -29.64 6.95 -11.02
N ARG A 296 -29.72 8.21 -10.58
CA ARG A 296 -30.60 8.63 -9.46
C ARG A 296 -31.97 9.17 -9.88
N ALA A 297 -32.28 9.25 -11.17
CA ALA A 297 -33.53 9.83 -11.65
C ALA A 297 -34.70 8.82 -11.83
N ALA A 298 -34.52 7.53 -11.48
CA ALA A 298 -35.59 6.53 -11.63
C ALA A 298 -35.76 5.69 -10.35
N ALA A 299 -36.68 6.12 -9.49
CA ALA A 299 -37.67 5.30 -8.76
C ALA A 299 -38.13 6.01 -7.46
N PRO A 300 -39.28 6.72 -7.49
CA PRO A 300 -40.12 6.87 -6.32
C PRO A 300 -41.00 5.62 -6.16
N ALA A 301 -41.52 5.39 -4.95
CA ALA A 301 -42.54 4.39 -4.56
C ALA A 301 -42.03 3.00 -4.13
N ALA A 302 -41.64 2.91 -2.86
CA ALA A 302 -42.05 1.80 -2.01
C ALA A 302 -42.15 2.32 -0.56
N ARG A 303 -43.28 2.95 -0.26
CA ARG A 303 -43.71 3.20 1.12
C ARG A 303 -44.21 1.88 1.68
N GLY A 304 -43.77 1.56 2.90
CA GLY A 304 -44.48 0.63 3.78
C GLY A 304 -43.90 -0.78 3.83
N CYS A 305 -42.98 -0.99 4.77
CA CYS A 305 -43.01 -2.15 5.65
C CYS A 305 -42.30 -1.77 6.96
N ARG A 306 -43.07 -1.66 8.04
CA ARG A 306 -42.54 -1.70 9.42
C ARG A 306 -42.14 -3.14 9.70
N CYS A 307 -40.94 -3.36 10.20
CA CYS A 307 -40.68 -4.51 11.07
C CYS A 307 -40.03 -4.04 12.37
N VAL A 308 -40.67 -4.51 13.43
CA VAL A 308 -40.40 -4.31 14.86
C VAL A 308 -39.08 -4.98 15.23
N VAL A 309 -38.25 -4.30 16.02
CA VAL A 309 -37.15 -4.94 16.76
C VAL A 309 -37.74 -5.53 18.04
N LEU A 310 -37.82 -6.85 18.13
CA LEU A 310 -37.94 -7.57 19.40
C LEU A 310 -36.56 -8.10 19.79
N GLY A 311 -36.18 -7.84 21.03
CA GLY A 311 -34.93 -8.28 21.62
C GLY A 311 -34.90 -9.78 21.94
N SER A 312 -33.70 -10.22 22.32
CA SER A 312 -33.32 -11.59 22.70
C SER A 312 -33.47 -12.62 21.57
N ALA A 313 -32.38 -12.91 20.87
CA ALA A 313 -32.27 -14.19 20.18
C ALA A 313 -32.06 -15.28 21.24
N ARG A 314 -33.17 -15.82 21.75
CA ARG A 314 -33.24 -17.27 21.95
C ARG A 314 -32.85 -17.89 20.61
N ALA A 315 -31.97 -18.89 20.62
CA ALA A 315 -31.83 -19.79 19.49
C ALA A 315 -33.19 -20.47 19.30
N VAL A 316 -34.03 -19.90 18.44
CA VAL A 316 -35.20 -20.56 17.90
C VAL A 316 -34.67 -21.37 16.73
N PRO A 317 -34.91 -22.69 16.66
CA PRO A 317 -34.52 -23.50 15.53
C PRO A 317 -35.38 -23.06 14.34
N HIS A 318 -34.87 -22.13 13.53
CA HIS A 318 -35.47 -21.83 12.25
C HIS A 318 -34.97 -22.85 11.25
N ALA A 319 -35.81 -23.85 10.98
CA ALA A 319 -35.65 -24.74 9.85
C ALA A 319 -35.78 -23.91 8.56
N GLY A 320 -34.64 -23.50 8.00
CA GLY A 320 -34.54 -22.90 6.67
C GLY A 320 -34.38 -21.38 6.62
N GLY A 321 -33.35 -20.93 5.90
CA GLY A 321 -33.14 -19.55 5.50
C GLY A 321 -32.28 -19.48 4.23
N SER A 322 -32.56 -18.50 3.37
CA SER A 322 -31.74 -18.22 2.19
C SER A 322 -30.69 -17.17 2.52
N LEU A 323 -29.45 -17.43 2.11
CA LEU A 323 -28.32 -16.53 2.27
C LEU A 323 -27.89 -16.01 0.90
N ALA A 324 -28.02 -14.71 0.66
CA ALA A 324 -27.53 -14.06 -0.53
C ALA A 324 -26.20 -13.33 -0.24
N LEU A 325 -25.15 -13.71 -0.96
CA LEU A 325 -23.81 -13.13 -0.89
C LEU A 325 -23.52 -12.34 -2.17
N GLY A 326 -23.44 -11.03 -1.99
CA GLY A 326 -23.00 -10.11 -3.02
C GLY A 326 -21.50 -9.92 -2.99
N VAL A 327 -20.82 -10.22 -4.11
CA VAL A 327 -19.36 -10.12 -4.23
C VAL A 327 -18.97 -8.94 -5.11
N ARG A 328 -18.01 -8.15 -4.66
CA ARG A 328 -17.34 -7.08 -5.42
C ARG A 328 -15.94 -7.51 -5.77
N LEU A 329 -15.55 -7.32 -7.03
CA LEU A 329 -14.20 -7.61 -7.50
C LEU A 329 -13.29 -6.38 -7.46
N HIS A 330 -12.04 -6.58 -7.03
CA HIS A 330 -10.94 -5.62 -7.16
C HIS A 330 -9.79 -6.25 -7.95
N SER A 331 -9.35 -5.56 -9.00
CA SER A 331 -8.34 -6.10 -9.90
C SER A 331 -7.02 -5.33 -9.79
N VAL A 332 -5.93 -6.06 -9.55
CA VAL A 332 -4.55 -5.57 -9.61
C VAL A 332 -3.87 -6.20 -10.80
N ARG A 333 -3.12 -5.40 -11.55
CA ARG A 333 -2.41 -5.88 -12.74
C ARG A 333 -1.05 -5.20 -12.90
N LEU A 334 -0.21 -5.82 -13.71
CA LEU A 334 1.16 -5.40 -13.96
C LEU A 334 1.27 -4.70 -15.32
N ALA A 335 2.03 -3.60 -15.37
CA ALA A 335 2.37 -2.94 -16.63
C ALA A 335 3.20 -3.88 -17.54
N PRO A 336 3.05 -3.79 -18.87
CA PRO A 336 3.77 -4.66 -19.80
C PRO A 336 5.29 -4.67 -19.61
N ALA A 337 5.88 -3.50 -19.34
CA ALA A 337 7.33 -3.34 -19.10
C ALA A 337 7.84 -4.17 -17.90
N LEU A 338 7.00 -4.38 -16.88
CA LEU A 338 7.38 -5.13 -15.67
C LEU A 338 7.16 -6.64 -15.78
N ARG A 339 6.39 -7.11 -16.76
CA ARG A 339 6.15 -8.57 -16.93
C ARG A 339 7.43 -9.33 -17.29
N ALA A 340 8.32 -8.70 -18.05
CA ALA A 340 9.61 -9.28 -18.43
C ALA A 340 10.65 -9.24 -17.29
N ALA A 341 10.41 -8.48 -16.22
CA ALA A 341 11.34 -8.38 -15.11
C ALA A 341 11.30 -9.63 -14.21
N ALA A 342 12.45 -9.99 -13.64
CA ALA A 342 12.58 -11.11 -12.71
C ALA A 342 11.74 -10.87 -11.44
N PRO A 343 11.22 -11.93 -10.77
CA PRO A 343 10.36 -11.81 -9.59
C PRO A 343 10.96 -10.97 -8.45
N ALA A 344 12.27 -11.10 -8.22
CA ALA A 344 13.00 -10.34 -7.21
C ALA A 344 13.05 -8.83 -7.53
N ALA A 345 13.14 -8.46 -8.81
CA ALA A 345 13.20 -7.06 -9.25
C ALA A 345 11.83 -6.37 -9.17
N ARG A 346 10.74 -7.10 -9.46
CA ARG A 346 9.37 -6.55 -9.41
C ARG A 346 8.66 -6.72 -8.06
N GLY A 347 9.25 -7.47 -7.12
CA GLY A 347 8.71 -7.70 -5.78
C GLY A 347 7.39 -8.48 -5.76
N CYS A 348 7.09 -9.24 -6.81
CA CYS A 348 5.89 -10.06 -6.94
C CYS A 348 6.11 -11.20 -7.93
N ARG A 349 5.19 -12.17 -7.96
CA ARG A 349 5.26 -13.32 -8.85
C ARG A 349 4.00 -13.45 -9.71
N LEU A 350 4.17 -13.85 -10.97
CA LEU A 350 3.06 -14.01 -11.92
C LEU A 350 2.44 -15.40 -11.79
N LEU A 351 1.18 -15.54 -12.22
CA LEU A 351 0.40 -16.78 -12.11
C LEU A 351 1.10 -17.99 -12.74
N HIS A 352 1.80 -17.80 -13.86
CA HIS A 352 2.47 -18.88 -14.62
C HIS A 352 3.90 -19.18 -14.12
N GLU A 353 4.28 -18.67 -12.96
CA GLU A 353 5.61 -18.90 -12.38
C GLU A 353 5.52 -19.71 -11.06
N PRO A 354 5.16 -21.00 -11.14
CA PRO A 354 5.02 -21.84 -9.95
C PRO A 354 6.34 -21.99 -9.19
N ILE A 355 6.26 -22.30 -7.89
CA ILE A 355 7.43 -22.52 -7.02
C ILE A 355 7.85 -24.00 -6.99
N SER A 356 6.92 -24.89 -7.31
CA SER A 356 7.04 -26.34 -7.14
C SER A 356 6.25 -27.05 -8.23
N PRO A 357 6.65 -28.25 -8.67
CA PRO A 357 5.82 -29.08 -9.53
C PRO A 357 4.50 -29.53 -8.87
N ARG A 358 4.33 -29.37 -7.55
CA ARG A 358 3.07 -29.74 -6.86
C ARG A 358 1.86 -28.96 -7.39
N TYR A 359 2.06 -27.68 -7.72
CA TYR A 359 1.02 -26.76 -8.16
C TYR A 359 1.42 -26.10 -9.48
N GLN A 360 0.50 -26.01 -10.43
CA GLN A 360 0.79 -25.53 -11.79
C GLN A 360 0.79 -24.00 -11.88
N THR A 361 0.02 -23.34 -11.01
CA THR A 361 -0.08 -21.90 -10.92
C THR A 361 0.57 -21.39 -9.63
N TYR A 362 0.82 -20.09 -9.60
CA TYR A 362 1.26 -19.38 -8.43
C TYR A 362 0.12 -18.58 -7.80
N SER A 363 -0.15 -18.86 -6.54
CA SER A 363 -0.85 -17.96 -5.63
C SER A 363 -0.05 -17.79 -4.34
N TYR A 364 -0.36 -16.74 -3.58
CA TYR A 364 0.22 -16.57 -2.25
C TYR A 364 -0.11 -17.76 -1.34
N SER A 365 -1.34 -18.24 -1.37
CA SER A 365 -1.81 -19.36 -0.54
C SER A 365 -1.11 -20.66 -0.93
N LEU A 366 -0.98 -20.96 -2.23
CA LEU A 366 -0.25 -22.13 -2.73
C LEU A 366 1.22 -22.11 -2.32
N CYS A 367 1.86 -20.93 -2.31
CA CYS A 367 3.23 -20.78 -1.79
C CYS A 367 3.32 -21.13 -0.29
N MET A 368 2.36 -20.64 0.50
CA MET A 368 2.32 -20.91 1.94
C MET A 368 2.05 -22.40 2.22
N LEU A 369 1.16 -23.05 1.48
CA LEU A 369 0.92 -24.50 1.57
C LEU A 369 2.19 -25.28 1.26
N GLU A 370 2.85 -24.99 0.14
CA GLU A 370 4.10 -25.65 -0.24
C GLU A 370 5.19 -25.46 0.83
N CYS A 371 5.28 -24.27 1.43
CA CYS A 371 6.20 -24.01 2.52
C CYS A 371 5.90 -24.87 3.76
N ARG A 372 4.62 -25.00 4.14
CA ARG A 372 4.18 -25.86 5.24
C ARG A 372 4.49 -27.32 4.96
N VAL A 373 4.14 -27.83 3.77
CA VAL A 373 4.39 -29.21 3.37
C VAL A 373 5.88 -29.53 3.41
N ARG A 374 6.74 -28.68 2.84
CA ARG A 374 8.20 -28.86 2.89
C ARG A 374 8.75 -28.85 4.31
N THR A 375 8.20 -27.99 5.17
CA THR A 375 8.59 -27.92 6.58
C THR A 375 8.18 -29.20 7.32
N ILE A 376 6.96 -29.68 7.11
CA ILE A 376 6.48 -30.94 7.68
C ILE A 376 7.31 -32.12 7.18
N ALA A 377 7.57 -32.22 5.88
CA ALA A 377 8.40 -33.28 5.31
C ALA A 377 9.83 -33.24 5.88
N ARG A 378 10.39 -32.05 6.13
CA ARG A 378 11.71 -31.90 6.76
C ARG A 378 11.72 -32.29 8.24
N LEU A 379 10.69 -31.94 9.01
CA LEU A 379 10.62 -32.18 10.45
C LEU A 379 10.18 -33.60 10.80
N CYS A 380 9.23 -34.15 10.03
CA CYS A 380 8.56 -35.42 10.32
C CYS A 380 8.81 -36.51 9.28
N GLY A 381 9.44 -36.21 8.15
CA GLY A 381 9.80 -37.21 7.13
C GLY A 381 8.65 -37.71 6.26
N CYS A 382 7.45 -37.12 6.38
CA CYS A 382 6.24 -37.52 5.66
C CYS A 382 5.36 -36.32 5.32
N VAL A 383 4.37 -36.50 4.44
CA VAL A 383 3.39 -35.48 4.03
C VAL A 383 1.98 -35.90 4.47
N PRO A 384 1.21 -35.06 5.19
CA PRO A 384 -0.16 -35.38 5.57
C PRO A 384 -1.06 -35.69 4.36
N HIS A 385 -2.05 -36.57 4.53
CA HIS A 385 -2.93 -37.04 3.45
C HIS A 385 -3.80 -35.95 2.83
N PHE A 386 -4.02 -34.84 3.52
CA PHE A 386 -4.76 -33.69 2.99
C PHE A 386 -3.91 -32.74 2.12
N TYR A 387 -2.65 -33.08 1.83
CA TYR A 387 -1.83 -32.42 0.82
C TYR A 387 -1.51 -33.38 -0.33
N LYS A 388 -1.60 -32.91 -1.58
CA LYS A 388 -1.24 -33.70 -2.78
C LYS A 388 0.22 -34.12 -2.70
N PRO A 389 0.61 -35.41 -2.65
CA PRO A 389 2.00 -35.85 -2.54
C PRO A 389 2.78 -35.70 -3.86
N LEU A 390 4.10 -35.50 -3.79
CA LEU A 390 4.99 -35.66 -4.95
C LEU A 390 5.49 -37.11 -5.06
N LYS A 391 5.97 -37.52 -6.25
CA LYS A 391 6.44 -38.91 -6.52
C LYS A 391 7.50 -39.45 -5.55
N ASN A 392 8.29 -38.57 -4.93
CA ASN A 392 9.37 -38.92 -4.00
C ASN A 392 9.00 -38.70 -2.52
N GLU A 393 7.74 -38.38 -2.23
CA GLU A 393 7.26 -38.11 -0.86
C GLU A 393 6.38 -39.26 -0.37
N THR A 394 6.53 -39.61 0.90
CA THR A 394 5.70 -40.60 1.58
C THR A 394 4.55 -39.91 2.32
N ILE A 395 3.37 -40.51 2.31
CA ILE A 395 2.22 -39.99 3.06
C ILE A 395 2.33 -40.41 4.53
N CYS A 396 2.04 -39.49 5.44
CA CYS A 396 2.07 -39.75 6.87
C CYS A 396 1.03 -40.80 7.26
N THR A 397 1.46 -41.83 7.98
CA THR A 397 0.58 -42.71 8.72
C THR A 397 -0.16 -41.93 9.82
N LEU A 398 -1.29 -42.46 10.29
CA LEU A 398 -2.03 -41.86 11.41
C LEU A 398 -1.17 -41.69 12.67
N THR A 399 -0.20 -42.58 12.89
CA THR A 399 0.77 -42.47 13.99
C THR A 399 1.78 -41.35 13.79
N GLU A 400 2.24 -41.11 12.56
CA GLU A 400 3.21 -40.05 12.23
C GLU A 400 2.58 -38.66 12.28
N LEU A 401 1.26 -38.54 12.13
CA LEU A 401 0.54 -37.28 12.36
C LEU A 401 0.75 -36.72 13.78
N ARG A 402 1.15 -37.54 14.76
CA ARG A 402 1.56 -37.06 16.09
C ARG A 402 2.80 -36.16 16.03
N CYS A 403 3.74 -36.43 15.13
CA CYS A 403 4.89 -35.55 14.90
C CYS A 403 4.43 -34.19 14.37
N VAL A 404 3.50 -34.21 13.40
CA VAL A 404 2.92 -32.98 12.84
C VAL A 404 2.20 -32.17 13.93
N ASN A 405 1.46 -32.85 14.82
CA ASN A 405 0.81 -32.23 15.97
C ASN A 405 1.84 -31.61 16.95
N HIS A 406 2.96 -32.29 17.20
CA HIS A 406 4.03 -31.78 18.07
C HIS A 406 4.58 -30.44 17.57
N TYR A 407 4.78 -30.31 16.26
CA TYR A 407 5.28 -29.08 15.62
C TYR A 407 4.17 -28.14 15.12
N ARG A 408 2.89 -28.37 15.47
CA ARG A 408 1.75 -27.63 14.91
C ARG A 408 1.89 -26.12 15.05
N MET A 409 2.39 -25.65 16.19
CA MET A 409 2.53 -24.21 16.46
C MET A 409 3.66 -23.60 15.62
N GLU A 410 4.75 -24.33 15.40
CA GLU A 410 5.83 -23.89 14.51
C GLU A 410 5.33 -23.80 13.06
N ILE A 411 4.59 -24.81 12.60
CA ILE A 411 4.02 -24.86 11.24
C ILE A 411 2.97 -23.76 11.04
N ALA A 412 2.10 -23.54 12.02
CA ALA A 412 1.04 -22.52 11.96
C ALA A 412 1.61 -21.09 12.02
N THR A 413 2.75 -20.88 12.67
CA THR A 413 3.40 -19.56 12.82
C THR A 413 4.40 -19.23 11.72
N LEU A 414 4.60 -20.12 10.74
CA LEU A 414 5.38 -19.83 9.54
C LEU A 414 4.87 -18.54 8.87
N SER A 415 5.81 -17.70 8.47
CA SER A 415 5.52 -16.35 7.98
C SER A 415 6.11 -16.17 6.58
N SER A 416 5.43 -15.37 5.75
CA SER A 416 5.87 -15.16 4.37
C SER A 416 7.18 -14.37 4.25
N SER A 417 7.53 -13.51 5.22
CA SER A 417 8.70 -12.65 5.17
C SER A 417 9.49 -12.59 6.49
N PRO A 418 10.83 -12.39 6.44
CA PRO A 418 11.63 -12.11 7.64
C PRO A 418 11.17 -10.87 8.43
N VAL A 419 10.54 -9.90 7.75
CA VAL A 419 10.01 -8.68 8.38
C VAL A 419 8.74 -8.95 9.18
N THR A 420 7.84 -9.79 8.65
CA THR A 420 6.62 -10.20 9.36
C THR A 420 6.95 -11.11 10.54
N LEU A 421 8.00 -11.95 10.44
CA LEU A 421 8.54 -12.72 11.57
C LEU A 421 8.97 -11.82 12.73
N ARG A 422 9.74 -10.75 12.49
CA ARG A 422 10.18 -9.82 13.55
C ARG A 422 9.02 -9.12 14.25
N ARG A 423 7.95 -8.81 13.51
CA ARG A 423 6.74 -8.18 14.06
C ARG A 423 5.91 -9.17 14.91
N GLN A 424 5.84 -10.44 14.51
CA GLN A 424 5.23 -11.51 15.29
C GLN A 424 6.06 -11.84 16.55
N GLN A 425 7.39 -11.81 16.47
CA GLN A 425 8.29 -12.02 17.62
C GLN A 425 8.07 -11.03 18.76
N GLN A 426 7.79 -9.76 18.44
CA GLN A 426 7.55 -8.71 19.43
C GLN A 426 6.24 -8.89 20.20
N THR A 427 5.29 -9.68 19.68
CA THR A 427 3.97 -9.85 20.31
C THR A 427 3.77 -11.20 20.99
N SER A 428 4.53 -12.24 20.65
CA SER A 428 4.27 -13.61 21.13
C SER A 428 5.38 -14.27 21.96
N GLY A 429 6.57 -13.68 22.11
CA GLY A 429 7.63 -14.21 22.97
C GLY A 429 8.17 -15.60 22.59
N PHE A 430 7.95 -16.05 21.35
CA PHE A 430 8.27 -17.40 20.87
C PHE A 430 9.47 -17.40 19.90
N HIS A 431 10.28 -18.46 19.91
CA HIS A 431 11.40 -18.63 18.97
C HIS A 431 10.90 -18.92 17.53
N PRO A 432 11.50 -18.34 16.48
CA PRO A 432 10.89 -18.28 15.14
C PRO A 432 10.89 -19.60 14.36
N ALA A 433 9.75 -19.89 13.72
CA ALA A 433 9.68 -20.71 12.51
C ALA A 433 10.26 -19.95 11.30
N ALA A 434 10.84 -20.65 10.32
CA ALA A 434 11.55 -20.06 9.19
C ALA A 434 10.69 -19.14 8.28
N ALA A 435 11.34 -18.26 7.52
CA ALA A 435 10.66 -17.40 6.54
C ALA A 435 10.44 -18.16 5.22
N CYS A 436 9.19 -18.20 4.72
CA CYS A 436 8.84 -18.90 3.48
C CYS A 436 9.24 -18.14 2.19
N GLY A 437 9.49 -16.83 2.26
CA GLY A 437 9.85 -16.02 1.10
C GLY A 437 8.73 -15.86 0.06
N CYS A 438 7.47 -16.06 0.47
CA CYS A 438 6.31 -15.97 -0.42
C CYS A 438 6.02 -14.51 -0.81
N LEU A 439 6.12 -14.22 -2.11
CA LEU A 439 5.80 -12.91 -2.68
C LEU A 439 4.29 -12.77 -2.91
N THR A 440 3.76 -11.55 -3.00
CA THR A 440 2.38 -11.39 -3.46
C THR A 440 2.26 -11.70 -4.95
N ALA A 441 1.07 -12.09 -5.41
CA ALA A 441 0.80 -12.17 -6.84
C ALA A 441 0.93 -10.78 -7.50
N CYS A 442 1.53 -10.70 -8.68
CA CYS A 442 1.66 -9.45 -9.43
C CYS A 442 0.33 -9.00 -10.03
N GLU A 443 -0.43 -9.98 -10.53
CA GLU A 443 -1.76 -9.81 -11.09
C GLU A 443 -2.71 -10.66 -10.25
N THR A 444 -3.75 -10.05 -9.70
CA THR A 444 -4.69 -10.76 -8.84
C THR A 444 -6.05 -10.09 -8.87
N ASP A 445 -7.07 -10.92 -8.73
CA ASP A 445 -8.47 -10.55 -8.63
C ASP A 445 -8.93 -10.89 -7.20
N VAL A 446 -9.17 -9.84 -6.41
CA VAL A 446 -9.57 -9.94 -5.00
C VAL A 446 -11.08 -9.77 -4.91
N TYR A 447 -11.74 -10.79 -4.38
CA TYR A 447 -13.19 -10.83 -4.21
C TYR A 447 -13.53 -10.43 -2.78
N LEU A 448 -14.37 -9.40 -2.63
CA LEU A 448 -14.82 -8.88 -1.35
C LEU A 448 -16.32 -9.09 -1.21
N ILE A 449 -16.74 -9.55 -0.04
CA ILE A 449 -18.16 -9.68 0.28
C ILE A 449 -18.69 -8.28 0.65
N ASP A 450 -19.71 -7.83 -0.07
CA ASP A 450 -20.26 -6.47 -0.01
C ASP A 450 -21.67 -6.42 0.57
N GLN A 451 -22.51 -7.39 0.22
CA GLN A 451 -23.86 -7.53 0.73
C GLN A 451 -24.07 -8.94 1.26
N GLN A 452 -24.71 -9.02 2.42
CA GLN A 452 -25.10 -10.27 3.04
C GLN A 452 -26.54 -10.12 3.48
N ASP A 453 -27.45 -10.69 2.71
CA ASP A 453 -28.88 -10.64 2.99
C ASP A 453 -29.34 -12.04 3.39
N LEU A 454 -29.91 -12.16 4.59
CA LEU A 454 -30.63 -13.37 5.00
C LEU A 454 -32.12 -13.17 4.72
N GLU A 455 -32.65 -13.93 3.77
CA GLU A 455 -34.08 -13.99 3.51
C GLU A 455 -34.70 -15.18 4.26
N PRO A 456 -35.71 -14.98 5.11
CA PRO A 456 -36.43 -16.08 5.74
C PRO A 456 -37.29 -16.78 4.69
N THR A 457 -36.71 -17.76 4.02
CA THR A 457 -37.38 -18.65 3.08
C THR A 457 -37.62 -20.00 3.75
N GLY A 458 -38.77 -20.63 3.51
CA GLY A 458 -39.02 -22.04 3.92
C GLY A 458 -38.15 -23.07 3.18
N LYS A 459 -37.06 -22.62 2.54
CA LYS A 459 -36.07 -23.38 1.79
C LYS A 459 -34.67 -22.87 2.18
N THR A 460 -33.70 -23.77 2.29
CA THR A 460 -32.28 -23.45 2.49
C THR A 460 -31.62 -23.22 1.13
N GLU A 461 -31.39 -21.96 0.76
CA GLU A 461 -30.74 -21.61 -0.53
C GLU A 461 -29.58 -20.62 -0.30
N LEU A 462 -28.37 -20.96 -0.72
CA LEU A 462 -27.23 -20.04 -0.77
C LEU A 462 -27.11 -19.47 -2.17
N ARG A 463 -27.26 -18.16 -2.34
CA ARG A 463 -27.04 -17.47 -3.63
C ARG A 463 -25.77 -16.64 -3.57
N VAL A 464 -24.85 -16.87 -4.49
CA VAL A 464 -23.62 -16.07 -4.60
C VAL A 464 -23.55 -15.43 -5.97
N GLY A 465 -23.40 -14.10 -6.04
CA GLY A 465 -23.38 -13.36 -7.30
C GLY A 465 -22.48 -12.14 -7.26
N ILE A 466 -22.09 -11.65 -8.44
CA ILE A 466 -21.30 -10.42 -8.55
C ILE A 466 -22.25 -9.22 -8.56
N VAL A 467 -22.15 -8.34 -7.56
CA VAL A 467 -23.03 -7.17 -7.43
C VAL A 467 -22.49 -5.96 -8.20
N ALA A 468 -21.18 -5.87 -8.34
CA ALA A 468 -20.54 -4.73 -9.00
C ALA A 468 -19.26 -5.12 -9.73
N PHE A 469 -19.17 -4.72 -11.00
CA PHE A 469 -17.95 -4.78 -11.79
C PHE A 469 -17.00 -3.64 -11.38
N PRO A 470 -15.69 -3.90 -11.25
CA PRO A 470 -14.71 -2.86 -10.97
C PRO A 470 -14.64 -1.90 -12.15
N LYS A 471 -14.90 -0.62 -11.90
CA LYS A 471 -14.58 0.48 -12.84
C LYS A 471 -13.16 1.01 -12.63
N VAL A 472 -12.52 0.57 -11.55
CA VAL A 472 -11.21 1.02 -11.12
C VAL A 472 -10.27 -0.17 -11.09
N ARG A 473 -9.08 0.01 -11.65
CA ARG A 473 -7.99 -0.96 -11.58
C ARG A 473 -6.76 -0.32 -10.97
N VAL A 474 -6.03 -1.13 -10.21
CA VAL A 474 -4.72 -0.73 -9.71
C VAL A 474 -3.66 -1.29 -10.65
N LEU A 475 -2.82 -0.41 -11.17
CA LEU A 475 -1.70 -0.72 -12.04
C LEU A 475 -0.40 -0.64 -11.25
N ARG A 476 0.44 -1.65 -11.38
CA ARG A 476 1.82 -1.61 -10.91
C ARG A 476 2.73 -1.24 -12.07
N GLU A 477 3.41 -0.11 -11.95
CA GLU A 477 4.25 0.53 -12.98
C GLU A 477 5.68 0.74 -12.47
N THR A 478 6.65 0.99 -13.36
CA THR A 478 8.01 1.38 -12.98
C THR A 478 8.07 2.86 -12.61
N ILE A 479 8.83 3.23 -11.57
CA ILE A 479 9.04 4.64 -11.19
C ILE A 479 9.82 5.40 -12.28
N PHE A 480 10.75 4.72 -12.94
CA PHE A 480 11.56 5.27 -14.02
C PHE A 480 11.71 4.24 -15.13
N ASP A 481 11.33 4.59 -16.34
CA ASP A 481 11.87 3.91 -17.53
C ASP A 481 13.28 4.49 -17.82
N PHE A 482 14.15 3.73 -18.48
CA PHE A 482 15.50 4.21 -18.85
C PHE A 482 15.40 5.49 -19.72
N TYR A 483 14.27 5.66 -20.41
CA TYR A 483 13.91 6.87 -21.15
C TYR A 483 13.62 8.09 -20.25
N ASP A 484 13.02 7.90 -19.07
CA ASP A 484 12.66 9.00 -18.16
C ASP A 484 13.89 9.64 -17.51
N ILE A 485 14.95 8.86 -17.28
CA ILE A 485 16.24 9.35 -16.77
C ILE A 485 16.94 10.24 -17.82
N ILE A 486 16.72 9.97 -19.11
CA ILE A 486 17.33 10.72 -20.22
C ILE A 486 16.50 11.96 -20.61
N LEU A 487 15.18 11.93 -20.42
CA LEU A 487 14.25 13.01 -20.79
C LEU A 487 13.96 14.03 -19.68
N TYR A 488 14.51 13.85 -18.48
CA TYR A 488 14.33 14.81 -17.37
C TYR A 488 14.91 16.22 -17.67
N THR A 489 15.70 16.38 -18.73
CA THR A 489 16.17 17.70 -19.20
C THR A 489 15.25 18.38 -20.23
N THR A 490 14.20 17.72 -20.74
CA THR A 490 13.40 18.24 -21.86
C THR A 490 11.88 18.27 -21.65
N ILE A 491 11.32 17.64 -20.59
CA ILE A 491 9.87 17.66 -20.35
C ILE A 491 9.52 18.48 -19.11
N SER A 492 9.77 19.79 -19.19
CA SER A 492 9.06 20.79 -18.38
C SER A 492 8.04 21.50 -19.26
N LYS A 493 6.95 20.81 -19.63
CA LYS A 493 5.64 21.39 -20.05
C LYS A 493 4.72 20.28 -20.57
N LYS A 494 3.84 19.79 -19.70
CA LYS A 494 2.45 19.33 -19.93
C LYS A 494 2.16 18.11 -19.06
N GLN A 495 1.45 18.33 -17.96
CA GLN A 495 0.10 17.81 -17.79
C GLN A 495 -0.50 18.34 -16.49
N THR A 496 -1.53 19.16 -16.66
CA THR A 496 -2.49 19.56 -15.63
C THR A 496 -3.71 18.65 -15.74
N LEU A 497 -4.05 17.90 -14.69
CA LEU A 497 -5.26 18.04 -13.85
C LEU A 497 -5.50 16.79 -12.99
N PRO A 498 -6.18 16.92 -11.84
CA PRO A 498 -5.81 16.22 -10.62
C PRO A 498 -6.82 15.13 -10.19
N SER A 499 -6.30 14.07 -9.58
CA SER A 499 -7.04 13.22 -8.66
C SER A 499 -6.82 13.75 -7.23
N HIS A 500 -7.92 14.04 -6.51
CA HIS A 500 -7.89 14.16 -5.06
C HIS A 500 -8.14 12.77 -4.45
N PRO A 501 -7.27 12.28 -3.55
CA PRO A 501 -7.60 11.17 -2.67
C PRO A 501 -8.05 11.66 -1.29
N LYS A 502 -8.87 10.79 -0.69
CA LYS A 502 -9.24 10.76 0.72
C LYS A 502 -8.02 10.31 1.53
N GLN A 503 -7.86 10.79 2.75
CA GLN A 503 -7.46 9.93 3.88
C GLN A 503 -8.05 10.53 5.19
N ASN A 504 -8.66 9.68 6.01
CA ASN A 504 -8.20 9.14 7.30
C ASN A 504 -8.28 10.11 8.49
N LEU A 505 -9.15 9.75 9.44
CA LEU A 505 -8.90 9.98 10.86
C LEU A 505 -9.46 8.79 11.64
N ASN A 506 -8.59 7.85 11.99
CA ASN A 506 -8.86 6.81 12.98
C ASN A 506 -7.91 7.06 14.17
N LYS A 507 -8.40 7.79 15.18
CA LYS A 507 -8.08 7.55 16.59
C LYS A 507 -9.03 8.39 17.43
N MET A 508 -9.78 7.72 18.29
CA MET A 508 -10.35 8.10 19.59
C MET A 508 -11.49 7.12 19.81
N GLU A 509 -11.23 6.00 20.47
CA GLU A 509 -11.29 5.85 21.93
C GLU A 509 -12.74 5.85 22.41
N ASN A 510 -13.06 4.77 23.12
CA ASN A 510 -14.36 4.30 23.57
C ASN A 510 -15.03 5.31 24.51
N PRO A 511 -16.34 5.60 24.33
CA PRO A 511 -17.18 5.88 25.49
C PRO A 511 -18.49 5.09 25.45
N GLN A 512 -18.63 4.23 26.46
CA GLN A 512 -19.84 3.88 27.21
C GLN A 512 -21.20 4.09 26.51
N GLU A 513 -21.89 2.97 26.32
CA GLU A 513 -23.32 2.88 25.98
C GLU A 513 -24.18 3.79 26.88
N THR A 514 -24.72 4.86 26.30
CA THR A 514 -25.90 5.54 26.84
C THR A 514 -27.14 4.94 26.17
N LYS A 515 -27.93 4.19 26.94
CA LYS A 515 -29.26 3.71 26.55
C LYS A 515 -30.18 4.93 26.31
N GLY A 516 -30.33 5.33 25.05
CA GLY A 516 -31.21 6.43 24.62
C GLY A 516 -31.47 6.38 23.11
N PRO A 517 -32.46 7.11 22.60
CA PRO A 517 -32.69 7.23 21.15
C PRO A 517 -31.42 7.76 20.44
N PRO A 518 -31.18 7.38 19.17
CA PRO A 518 -29.99 7.80 18.44
C PRO A 518 -29.90 9.33 18.41
N PRO A 519 -28.74 9.91 18.74
CA PRO A 519 -28.62 11.35 18.92
C PRO A 519 -28.87 12.09 17.61
N THR A 520 -29.66 13.15 17.67
CA THR A 520 -29.99 13.98 16.50
C THR A 520 -28.79 14.81 16.03
N ALA A 521 -28.82 15.31 14.79
CA ALA A 521 -27.76 16.18 14.26
C ALA A 521 -27.55 17.44 15.14
N GLU A 522 -28.64 17.98 15.69
CA GLU A 522 -28.64 19.12 16.60
C GLU A 522 -28.01 18.78 17.96
N GLU A 523 -28.28 17.60 18.52
CA GLU A 523 -27.64 17.12 19.76
C GLU A 523 -26.14 16.89 19.57
N LEU A 524 -25.72 16.30 18.45
CA LEU A 524 -24.31 16.11 18.13
C LEU A 524 -23.60 17.45 17.88
N LYS A 525 -24.28 18.42 17.25
CA LYS A 525 -23.79 19.80 17.14
C LYS A 525 -23.61 20.44 18.51
N ALA A 526 -24.56 20.24 19.44
CA ALA A 526 -24.47 20.76 20.79
C ALA A 526 -23.29 20.14 21.57
N LYS A 527 -23.10 18.82 21.48
CA LYS A 527 -21.94 18.11 22.06
C LYS A 527 -20.63 18.60 21.46
N GLY A 528 -20.56 18.79 20.14
CA GLY A 528 -19.40 19.38 19.48
C GLY A 528 -19.10 20.80 19.98
N ASN A 529 -20.13 21.64 20.13
CA ASN A 529 -19.97 23.00 20.69
C ASN A 529 -19.50 22.98 22.15
N GLU A 530 -19.98 22.03 22.96
CA GLU A 530 -19.54 21.85 24.34
C GLU A 530 -18.07 21.41 24.41
N ALA A 531 -17.65 20.47 23.56
CA ALA A 531 -16.25 20.05 23.44
C ALA A 531 -15.34 21.21 23.02
N VAL A 532 -15.78 22.07 22.08
CA VAL A 532 -15.03 23.29 21.71
C VAL A 532 -14.89 24.24 22.91
N LYS A 533 -15.93 24.43 23.72
CA LYS A 533 -15.87 25.27 24.94
C LYS A 533 -14.92 24.69 25.99
N LYS A 534 -14.78 23.36 26.05
CA LYS A 534 -13.81 22.65 26.89
C LYS A 534 -12.42 22.54 26.27
N GLU A 535 -12.18 23.17 25.11
CA GLU A 535 -10.94 23.10 24.34
C GLU A 535 -10.55 21.68 23.87
N GLN A 536 -11.51 20.75 23.88
CA GLN A 536 -11.36 19.37 23.40
C GLN A 536 -11.64 19.29 21.90
N TYR A 537 -10.74 19.86 21.09
CA TYR A 537 -11.00 20.06 19.65
C TYR A 537 -11.10 18.77 18.83
N ILE A 538 -10.41 17.69 19.21
CA ILE A 538 -10.48 16.41 18.48
C ILE A 538 -11.85 15.73 18.69
N GLU A 539 -12.36 15.75 19.91
CA GLU A 539 -13.70 15.26 20.24
C GLU A 539 -14.78 16.11 19.56
N ALA A 540 -14.58 17.43 19.49
CA ALA A 540 -15.44 18.32 18.71
C ALA A 540 -15.48 17.94 17.21
N VAL A 541 -14.32 17.67 16.59
CA VAL A 541 -14.24 17.20 15.19
C VAL A 541 -15.02 15.91 15.00
N LEU A 542 -14.93 14.96 15.93
CA LEU A 542 -15.65 13.69 15.88
C LEU A 542 -17.17 13.92 15.90
N HIS A 543 -17.66 14.72 16.85
CA HIS A 543 -19.09 15.03 16.98
C HIS A 543 -19.63 15.82 15.80
N TYR A 544 -18.90 16.83 15.30
CA TYR A 544 -19.32 17.54 14.09
C TYR A 544 -19.28 16.64 12.86
N THR A 545 -18.33 15.71 12.75
CA THR A 545 -18.28 14.76 11.63
C THR A 545 -19.47 13.79 11.67
N GLN A 546 -19.89 13.36 12.86
CA GLN A 546 -21.13 12.58 13.02
C GLN A 546 -22.37 13.42 12.70
N ALA A 547 -22.42 14.69 13.14
CA ALA A 547 -23.52 15.60 12.84
C ALA A 547 -23.65 15.86 11.32
N ILE A 548 -22.53 16.05 10.61
CA ILE A 548 -22.48 16.26 9.15
C ILE A 548 -22.97 15.01 8.40
N LYS A 549 -22.75 13.80 8.91
CA LYS A 549 -23.31 12.58 8.31
C LYS A 549 -24.84 12.55 8.39
N LEU A 550 -25.41 13.13 9.45
CA LEU A 550 -26.86 13.21 9.64
C LEU A 550 -27.49 14.39 8.90
N ASP A 551 -26.77 15.51 8.79
CA ASP A 551 -27.21 16.71 8.06
C ASP A 551 -26.07 17.28 7.18
N PRO A 552 -25.86 16.72 5.97
CA PRO A 552 -24.74 17.08 5.11
C PRO A 552 -24.83 18.47 4.46
N ASN A 553 -25.98 19.12 4.51
CA ASN A 553 -26.22 20.42 3.86
C ASN A 553 -26.11 21.61 4.84
N ASN A 554 -25.83 21.33 6.11
CA ASN A 554 -25.76 22.34 7.14
C ASN A 554 -24.40 23.03 7.18
N TYR A 555 -24.32 24.19 6.53
CA TYR A 555 -23.10 25.02 6.44
C TYR A 555 -22.53 25.41 7.82
N VAL A 556 -23.35 25.47 8.87
CA VAL A 556 -22.90 25.79 10.24
C VAL A 556 -22.03 24.67 10.81
N LEU A 557 -22.31 23.40 10.47
CA LEU A 557 -21.52 22.27 10.94
C LEU A 557 -20.12 22.26 10.33
N TYR A 558 -20.01 22.54 9.02
CA TYR A 558 -18.71 22.70 8.35
C TYR A 558 -17.94 23.89 8.90
N SER A 559 -18.60 25.02 9.18
CA SER A 559 -17.96 26.19 9.78
C SER A 559 -17.41 25.91 11.18
N ASN A 560 -18.14 25.15 11.99
CA ASN A 560 -17.72 24.77 13.34
C ASN A 560 -16.60 23.72 13.32
N ARG A 561 -16.66 22.75 12.39
CA ARG A 561 -15.59 21.75 12.22
C ARG A 561 -14.31 22.37 11.66
N SER A 562 -14.43 23.30 10.71
CA SER A 562 -13.33 24.13 10.21
C SER A 562 -12.62 24.83 11.37
N PHE A 563 -13.36 25.50 12.25
CA PHE A 563 -12.77 26.12 13.44
C PHE A 563 -12.05 25.12 14.36
N ALA A 564 -12.61 23.93 14.57
CA ALA A 564 -11.96 22.89 15.37
C ALA A 564 -10.66 22.38 14.70
N PHE A 565 -10.63 22.21 13.38
CA PHE A 565 -9.41 21.87 12.64
C PHE A 565 -8.36 22.99 12.67
N LEU A 566 -8.79 24.25 12.59
CA LEU A 566 -7.90 25.40 12.74
C LEU A 566 -7.21 25.41 14.11
N LYS A 567 -7.92 25.03 15.18
CA LYS A 567 -7.36 24.92 16.54
C LYS A 567 -6.46 23.70 16.74
N LEU A 568 -6.47 22.75 15.81
CA LEU A 568 -5.58 21.59 15.76
C LEU A 568 -4.41 21.79 14.79
N ASP A 569 -4.21 23.03 14.28
CA ASP A 569 -3.23 23.38 13.24
C ASP A 569 -3.37 22.56 11.94
N GLN A 570 -4.54 21.96 11.70
CA GLN A 570 -4.86 21.20 10.49
C GLN A 570 -5.43 22.12 9.39
N HIS A 571 -4.58 23.05 8.90
CA HIS A 571 -5.03 24.14 8.02
C HIS A 571 -5.64 23.65 6.69
N TYR A 572 -5.12 22.58 6.08
CA TYR A 572 -5.68 21.99 4.86
C TYR A 572 -7.14 21.54 5.02
N LEU A 573 -7.42 20.69 6.01
CA LEU A 573 -8.77 20.20 6.30
C LEU A 573 -9.69 21.34 6.72
N SER A 574 -9.15 22.29 7.49
CA SER A 574 -9.88 23.49 7.90
C SER A 574 -10.31 24.35 6.71
N LEU A 575 -9.44 24.55 5.72
CA LEU A 575 -9.74 25.32 4.51
C LEU A 575 -10.78 24.62 3.63
N GLN A 576 -10.72 23.28 3.55
CA GLN A 576 -11.71 22.49 2.83
C GLN A 576 -13.12 22.69 3.41
N ASP A 577 -13.27 22.60 4.73
CA ASP A 577 -14.55 22.82 5.41
C ASP A 577 -15.02 24.29 5.34
N ALA A 578 -14.10 25.25 5.37
CA ALA A 578 -14.43 26.67 5.19
C ALA A 578 -14.94 26.96 3.76
N ASN A 579 -14.32 26.35 2.75
CA ASN A 579 -14.78 26.45 1.36
C ASN A 579 -16.15 25.79 1.16
N GLU A 580 -16.39 24.64 1.80
CA GLU A 580 -17.68 23.96 1.75
C GLU A 580 -18.80 24.78 2.43
N THR A 581 -18.47 25.46 3.54
CA THR A 581 -19.37 26.42 4.19
C THR A 581 -19.81 27.53 3.22
N VAL A 582 -18.85 28.16 2.53
CA VAL A 582 -19.11 29.23 1.55
C VAL A 582 -19.88 28.69 0.34
N ARG A 583 -19.61 27.45 -0.10
CA ARG A 583 -20.31 26.80 -1.20
C ARG A 583 -21.78 26.54 -0.87
N LEU A 584 -22.05 26.04 0.33
CA LEU A 584 -23.40 25.72 0.81
C LEU A 584 -24.21 26.99 1.12
N GLN A 585 -23.57 28.03 1.66
CA GLN A 585 -24.21 29.33 1.89
C GLN A 585 -23.30 30.52 1.53
N PRO A 586 -23.35 31.00 0.28
CA PRO A 586 -22.50 32.11 -0.19
C PRO A 586 -22.85 33.48 0.38
N GLN A 587 -24.02 33.65 1.01
CA GLN A 587 -24.45 34.94 1.57
C GLN A 587 -24.17 35.08 3.07
N TRP A 588 -23.47 34.11 3.67
CA TRP A 588 -23.20 34.11 5.10
C TRP A 588 -21.80 34.64 5.40
N ALA A 589 -21.73 35.86 5.95
CA ALA A 589 -20.48 36.56 6.26
C ALA A 589 -19.51 35.72 7.11
N LYS A 590 -20.03 34.94 8.07
CA LYS A 590 -19.20 34.12 8.96
C LYS A 590 -18.47 32.97 8.24
N GLY A 591 -18.99 32.50 7.10
CA GLY A 591 -18.31 31.50 6.27
C GLY A 591 -17.01 32.05 5.68
N TYR A 592 -17.06 33.25 5.11
CA TYR A 592 -15.88 33.96 4.62
C TYR A 592 -14.93 34.37 5.75
N PHE A 593 -15.47 34.73 6.92
CA PHE A 593 -14.66 34.98 8.12
C PHE A 593 -13.83 33.74 8.51
N ARG A 594 -14.44 32.53 8.53
CA ARG A 594 -13.69 31.29 8.82
C ARG A 594 -12.63 31.00 7.79
N ARG A 595 -12.94 31.18 6.51
CA ARG A 595 -11.97 31.00 5.43
C ARG A 595 -10.77 31.93 5.60
N ALA A 596 -11.03 33.21 5.90
CA ALA A 596 -10.00 34.21 6.12
C ALA A 596 -9.11 33.90 7.35
N GLU A 597 -9.68 33.37 8.43
CA GLU A 597 -8.91 32.93 9.61
C GLU A 597 -7.92 31.80 9.25
N VAL A 598 -8.33 30.86 8.40
CA VAL A 598 -7.45 29.75 7.96
C VAL A 598 -6.36 30.23 7.01
N GLU A 599 -6.70 31.10 6.06
CA GLU A 599 -5.75 31.72 5.13
C GLU A 599 -4.70 32.54 5.92
N ALA A 600 -5.14 33.31 6.91
CA ALA A 600 -4.25 34.08 7.78
C ALA A 600 -3.32 33.19 8.61
N ALA A 601 -3.84 32.12 9.22
CA ALA A 601 -3.03 31.15 9.97
C ALA A 601 -2.03 30.40 9.09
N SER A 602 -2.33 30.25 7.80
CA SER A 602 -1.46 29.62 6.80
C SER A 602 -0.40 30.56 6.22
N GLY A 603 -0.42 31.85 6.60
CA GLY A 603 0.51 32.88 6.14
C GLY A 603 0.13 33.54 4.81
N LEU A 604 -1.02 33.19 4.23
CA LEU A 604 -1.60 33.77 3.01
C LEU A 604 -2.40 35.05 3.36
N LEU A 605 -1.66 36.12 3.66
CA LEU A 605 -2.25 37.36 4.19
C LEU A 605 -3.11 38.08 3.14
N ASP A 606 -2.74 38.04 1.86
CA ASP A 606 -3.49 38.70 0.78
C ASP A 606 -4.85 38.05 0.56
N GLU A 607 -4.88 36.73 0.48
CA GLU A 607 -6.08 35.91 0.37
C GLU A 607 -6.98 36.12 1.59
N ALA A 608 -6.41 36.14 2.80
CA ALA A 608 -7.14 36.41 4.03
C ALA A 608 -7.79 37.80 4.03
N ILE A 609 -7.11 38.84 3.56
CA ILE A 609 -7.66 40.20 3.43
C ILE A 609 -8.83 40.19 2.44
N ILE A 610 -8.71 39.51 1.29
CA ILE A 610 -9.79 39.38 0.31
C ILE A 610 -11.01 38.69 0.93
N SER A 611 -10.80 37.57 1.63
CA SER A 611 -11.87 36.82 2.29
C SER A 611 -12.54 37.62 3.42
N TYR A 612 -11.77 38.33 4.26
CA TYR A 612 -12.35 39.22 5.28
C TYR A 612 -13.10 40.41 4.66
N THR A 613 -12.59 40.96 3.56
CA THR A 613 -13.27 42.04 2.82
C THR A 613 -14.60 41.55 2.27
N ARG A 614 -14.65 40.31 1.75
CA ARG A 614 -15.89 39.70 1.29
C ARG A 614 -16.87 39.46 2.44
N ALA A 615 -16.40 39.03 3.61
CA ALA A 615 -17.21 38.94 4.81
C ALA A 615 -17.78 40.31 5.23
N LEU A 616 -16.97 41.38 5.16
CA LEU A 616 -17.38 42.74 5.51
C LEU A 616 -18.42 43.29 4.54
N GLN A 617 -18.36 42.95 3.25
CA GLN A 617 -19.41 43.31 2.28
C GLN A 617 -20.76 42.68 2.63
N LEU A 618 -20.76 41.48 3.22
CA LEU A 618 -21.97 40.75 3.61
C LEU A 618 -22.49 41.18 5.00
N ASP A 619 -21.59 41.63 5.89
CA ASP A 619 -21.91 42.17 7.22
C ASP A 619 -21.15 43.48 7.49
N PRO A 620 -21.63 44.63 6.94
CA PRO A 620 -20.89 45.90 6.99
C PRO A 620 -20.75 46.52 8.38
N HIS A 621 -21.57 46.10 9.35
CA HIS A 621 -21.63 46.70 10.68
C HIS A 621 -20.81 45.95 11.73
N ASN A 622 -20.00 44.98 11.32
CA ASN A 622 -19.23 44.15 12.23
C ASN A 622 -17.83 44.75 12.49
N PRO A 623 -17.58 45.36 13.66
CA PRO A 623 -16.30 46.01 13.94
C PRO A 623 -15.14 45.02 13.98
N LYS A 624 -15.41 43.75 14.30
CA LYS A 624 -14.39 42.69 14.37
C LYS A 624 -13.77 42.42 13.00
N LEU A 625 -14.57 42.46 11.93
CA LEU A 625 -14.07 42.26 10.57
C LEU A 625 -13.09 43.36 10.15
N LEU A 626 -13.44 44.60 10.45
CA LEU A 626 -12.59 45.75 10.15
C LEU A 626 -11.27 45.70 10.94
N GLU A 627 -11.33 45.30 12.21
CA GLU A 627 -10.14 45.09 13.05
C GLU A 627 -9.22 44.01 12.48
N GLN A 628 -9.77 42.86 12.07
CA GLN A 628 -8.98 41.78 11.46
C GLN A 628 -8.31 42.23 10.16
N ILE A 629 -9.01 42.96 9.29
CA ILE A 629 -8.41 43.49 8.05
C ILE A 629 -7.23 44.42 8.38
N ARG A 630 -7.40 45.34 9.34
CA ARG A 630 -6.32 46.25 9.77
C ARG A 630 -5.12 45.47 10.29
N ASN A 631 -5.33 44.52 11.20
CA ASN A 631 -4.27 43.69 11.77
C ASN A 631 -3.51 42.92 10.68
N MET A 632 -4.21 42.35 9.68
CA MET A 632 -3.56 41.66 8.56
C MET A 632 -2.77 42.62 7.68
N THR A 633 -3.30 43.81 7.38
CA THR A 633 -2.57 44.82 6.59
C THR A 633 -1.32 45.35 7.30
N ASP A 634 -1.38 45.53 8.63
CA ASP A 634 -0.22 45.96 9.41
C ASP A 634 0.83 44.85 9.51
N THR A 635 0.41 43.60 9.66
CA THR A 635 1.29 42.43 9.62
C THR A 635 1.96 42.29 8.26
N GLN A 636 1.23 42.53 7.17
CA GLN A 636 1.77 42.53 5.81
C GLN A 636 2.81 43.64 5.62
N LYS A 637 2.53 44.87 6.05
CA LYS A 637 3.48 45.99 6.00
C LYS A 637 4.73 45.71 6.82
N LYS A 638 4.59 45.10 8.00
CA LYS A 638 5.72 44.70 8.85
C LYS A 638 6.59 43.66 8.14
N LYS A 639 5.99 42.58 7.63
CA LYS A 639 6.71 41.55 6.84
C LYS A 639 7.41 42.15 5.63
N TYR A 640 6.76 43.05 4.89
CA TYR A 640 7.39 43.73 3.76
C TYR A 640 8.63 44.54 4.18
N ARG A 641 8.55 45.27 5.30
CA ARG A 641 9.67 46.02 5.86
C ARG A 641 10.81 45.11 6.31
N ASP A 642 10.49 44.01 6.99
CA ASP A 642 11.47 43.03 7.46
C ASP A 642 12.19 42.37 6.26
N SER A 643 11.46 42.00 5.21
CA SER A 643 12.04 41.50 3.96
C SER A 643 12.96 42.52 3.28
N GLN A 644 12.56 43.80 3.24
CA GLN A 644 13.42 44.87 2.73
C GLN A 644 14.70 45.02 3.57
N ASN A 645 14.59 45.00 4.90
CA ASN A 645 15.74 45.10 5.80
C ASN A 645 16.73 43.95 5.58
N ILE A 646 16.26 42.72 5.37
CA ILE A 646 17.12 41.56 5.07
C ILE A 646 17.92 41.79 3.77
N ILE A 647 17.26 42.31 2.73
CA ILE A 647 17.92 42.64 1.45
C ILE A 647 19.00 43.70 1.66
N TRP A 648 18.71 44.77 2.42
CA TRP A 648 19.67 45.84 2.71
C TRP A 648 20.86 45.35 3.54
N ILE A 649 20.61 44.59 4.61
CA ILE A 649 21.68 44.03 5.46
C ILE A 649 22.60 43.12 4.63
N SER A 650 22.04 42.23 3.80
CA SER A 650 22.81 41.35 2.93
C SER A 650 23.64 42.12 1.88
N THR A 651 23.08 43.20 1.34
CA THR A 651 23.80 44.10 0.41
C THR A 651 24.98 44.78 1.12
N CYS A 652 24.79 45.29 2.34
CA CYS A 652 25.85 45.90 3.14
C CYS A 652 26.96 44.90 3.51
N ILE A 653 26.61 43.67 3.87
CA ILE A 653 27.59 42.61 4.17
C ILE A 653 28.44 42.31 2.92
N GLY A 654 27.82 42.17 1.75
CA GLY A 654 28.54 41.96 0.48
C GLY A 654 29.51 43.10 0.16
N LEU A 655 29.11 44.36 0.41
CA LEU A 655 29.96 45.53 0.23
C LEU A 655 31.14 45.54 1.22
N ILE A 656 30.91 45.25 2.50
CA ILE A 656 31.96 45.19 3.53
C ILE A 656 32.98 44.09 3.18
N ILE A 657 32.52 42.90 2.80
CA ILE A 657 33.40 41.80 2.38
C ILE A 657 34.22 42.22 1.16
N GLY A 658 33.62 42.89 0.18
CA GLY A 658 34.34 43.38 -0.99
C GLY A 658 35.43 44.40 -0.65
N ILE A 659 35.15 45.35 0.25
CA ILE A 659 36.13 46.34 0.73
C ILE A 659 37.27 45.64 1.49
N VAL A 660 36.96 44.67 2.35
CA VAL A 660 37.97 43.91 3.11
C VAL A 660 38.87 43.12 2.17
N VAL A 661 38.32 42.47 1.13
CA VAL A 661 39.11 41.74 0.15
C VAL A 661 40.05 42.68 -0.63
N VAL A 662 39.58 43.87 -1.02
CA VAL A 662 40.43 44.88 -1.69
C VAL A 662 41.55 45.35 -0.77
N ILE A 663 41.27 45.61 0.52
CA ILE A 663 42.29 46.02 1.50
C ILE A 663 43.32 44.91 1.71
N LEU A 664 42.88 43.64 1.81
CA LEU A 664 43.78 42.50 1.97
C LEU A 664 44.65 42.27 0.73
N ASP A 665 44.09 42.39 -0.49
CA ASP A 665 44.86 42.32 -1.75
C ASP A 665 45.92 43.43 -1.80
N TYR A 666 45.55 44.66 -1.42
CA TYR A 666 46.46 45.80 -1.42
C TYR A 666 47.56 45.74 -0.35
N THR A 667 47.27 45.18 0.83
CA THR A 667 48.20 45.21 1.98
C THR A 667 49.05 43.94 2.14
N LEU A 668 48.57 42.78 1.69
CA LEU A 668 49.23 41.49 1.94
C LEU A 668 49.90 40.87 0.71
N THR A 669 49.69 41.42 -0.49
CA THR A 669 50.30 40.87 -1.72
C THR A 669 51.40 41.78 -2.25
N GLU A 670 52.54 41.19 -2.63
CA GLU A 670 53.68 41.93 -3.20
C GLU A 670 53.36 42.50 -4.60
N ASN A 671 52.38 41.93 -5.30
CA ASN A 671 51.86 42.40 -6.59
C ASN A 671 50.32 42.43 -6.53
N PRO A 672 49.69 43.57 -6.16
CA PRO A 672 48.24 43.65 -6.04
C PRO A 672 47.56 43.36 -7.38
N THR A 673 46.53 42.52 -7.36
CA THR A 673 45.82 42.10 -8.57
C THR A 673 44.82 43.15 -9.06
N LEU A 674 44.26 43.93 -8.14
CA LEU A 674 43.35 45.04 -8.43
C LEU A 674 44.11 46.37 -8.31
N THR A 675 44.79 46.82 -9.36
CA THR A 675 45.58 48.07 -9.34
C THR A 675 44.78 49.32 -9.73
N HIS A 676 43.78 49.15 -10.61
CA HIS A 676 42.97 50.27 -11.08
C HIS A 676 41.83 50.60 -10.10
N PRO A 677 41.66 51.88 -9.69
CA PRO A 677 40.58 52.28 -8.76
C PRO A 677 39.18 51.88 -9.25
N LEU A 678 38.96 51.95 -10.57
CA LEU A 678 37.69 51.54 -11.18
C LEU A 678 37.46 50.02 -11.07
N ALA A 679 38.52 49.20 -11.11
CA ALA A 679 38.43 47.75 -10.95
C ALA A 679 38.17 47.35 -9.49
N MET A 680 38.74 48.08 -8.53
CA MET A 680 38.45 47.89 -7.11
C MET A 680 36.97 48.18 -6.79
N VAL A 681 36.45 49.30 -7.31
CA VAL A 681 35.04 49.67 -7.15
C VAL A 681 34.13 48.65 -7.82
N SER A 682 34.42 48.24 -9.06
CA SER A 682 33.59 47.27 -9.78
C SER A 682 33.54 45.90 -9.09
N PHE A 683 34.64 45.44 -8.50
CA PHE A 683 34.69 44.20 -7.74
C PHE A 683 33.84 44.26 -6.46
N SER A 684 33.94 45.35 -5.70
CA SER A 684 33.13 45.55 -4.48
C SER A 684 31.62 45.62 -4.78
N LEU A 685 31.24 46.29 -5.89
CA LEU A 685 29.86 46.34 -6.35
C LEU A 685 29.35 44.98 -6.83
N ALA A 686 30.20 44.14 -7.43
CA ALA A 686 29.84 42.79 -7.84
C ALA A 686 29.51 41.89 -6.63
N LEU A 687 30.30 41.97 -5.54
CA LEU A 687 30.02 41.25 -4.30
C LEU A 687 28.78 41.79 -3.57
N SER A 688 28.55 43.10 -3.62
CA SER A 688 27.31 43.71 -3.15
C SER A 688 26.08 43.24 -3.95
N ALA A 689 26.21 43.07 -5.26
CA ALA A 689 25.14 42.54 -6.12
C ALA A 689 24.86 41.05 -5.82
N LEU A 690 25.89 40.25 -5.52
CA LEU A 690 25.72 38.88 -5.04
C LEU A 690 25.06 38.83 -3.66
N GLY A 691 25.42 39.74 -2.76
CA GLY A 691 24.74 39.92 -1.46
C GLY A 691 23.27 40.26 -1.62
N TRP A 692 22.92 41.17 -2.53
CA TRP A 692 21.53 41.49 -2.87
C TRP A 692 20.78 40.28 -3.45
N ALA A 693 21.41 39.55 -4.37
CA ALA A 693 20.82 38.34 -4.96
C ALA A 693 20.56 37.25 -3.90
N GLY A 694 21.50 37.05 -2.96
CA GLY A 694 21.35 36.15 -1.82
C GLY A 694 20.23 36.56 -0.87
N GLY A 695 20.16 37.85 -0.51
CA GLY A 695 19.10 38.40 0.35
C GLY A 695 17.72 38.27 -0.29
N LYS A 696 17.61 38.59 -1.59
CA LYS A 696 16.37 38.40 -2.34
C LYS A 696 15.98 36.92 -2.45
N GLY A 697 16.97 36.03 -2.66
CA GLY A 697 16.78 34.58 -2.62
C GLY A 697 16.20 34.07 -1.30
N ALA A 698 16.70 34.57 -0.16
CA ALA A 698 16.18 34.22 1.16
C ALA A 698 14.73 34.66 1.33
N THR A 699 14.38 35.89 0.94
CA THR A 699 12.99 36.37 1.01
C THR A 699 12.04 35.60 0.09
N LEU A 700 12.52 35.13 -1.07
CA LEU A 700 11.74 34.27 -1.96
C LEU A 700 11.52 32.89 -1.35
N MET A 701 12.51 32.34 -0.66
CA MET A 701 12.40 31.05 0.03
C MET A 701 11.38 31.10 1.18
N ASP A 702 11.34 32.21 1.92
CA ASP A 702 10.31 32.45 2.94
C ASP A 702 8.91 32.56 2.33
N SER A 703 8.76 33.28 1.21
CA SER A 703 7.46 33.33 0.50
C SER A 703 7.01 31.97 -0.03
N TRP A 704 7.95 31.09 -0.39
CA TRP A 704 7.64 29.74 -0.83
C TRP A 704 7.21 28.83 0.33
N SER A 705 7.50 29.21 1.58
CA SER A 705 7.03 28.51 2.78
C SER A 705 5.60 28.86 3.17
N ALA A 706 5.11 30.04 2.78
CA ALA A 706 3.73 30.47 3.02
C ALA A 706 2.75 29.57 2.24
N GLY A 707 1.69 29.11 2.90
CA GLY A 707 0.72 28.19 2.30
C GLY A 707 1.14 26.71 2.23
N LYS A 708 2.35 26.32 2.68
CA LYS A 708 2.74 24.90 2.75
C LYS A 708 1.82 24.06 3.64
N SER A 709 1.25 24.65 4.70
CA SER A 709 0.28 23.99 5.59
C SER A 709 -1.10 23.76 4.95
N LEU A 710 -1.36 24.36 3.79
CA LEU A 710 -2.52 24.09 2.95
C LEU A 710 -2.25 23.00 1.90
N ILE A 711 -1.04 22.44 1.87
CA ILE A 711 -0.74 21.24 1.08
C ILE A 711 -1.22 20.04 1.91
N PRO A 712 -1.89 19.04 1.31
CA PRO A 712 -2.33 17.85 2.04
C PRO A 712 -1.12 17.16 2.72
N PRO A 713 -1.21 16.81 4.02
CA PRO A 713 -0.12 16.11 4.72
C PRO A 713 0.20 14.73 4.12
N GLU A 714 1.48 14.33 4.07
CA GLU A 714 1.96 13.08 3.47
C GLU A 714 1.36 11.81 4.11
N ASP A 715 0.98 11.86 5.40
CA ASP A 715 0.26 10.79 6.11
C ASP A 715 -1.23 10.70 5.72
N LEU A 716 -1.66 11.51 4.75
CA LEU A 716 -2.89 11.37 3.98
C LEU A 716 -2.61 10.82 2.57
N GLY A 717 -1.56 10.00 2.37
CA GLY A 717 -1.36 9.20 1.16
C GLY A 717 -1.36 10.00 -0.15
N MET A 718 -0.83 11.22 -0.11
CA MET A 718 -0.34 11.96 -1.25
C MET A 718 1.11 12.29 -0.96
N ASN A 719 1.99 11.48 -1.55
CA ASN A 719 3.43 11.42 -1.34
C ASN A 719 3.81 10.86 0.03
N GLY A 720 4.76 9.92 0.01
CA GLY A 720 5.46 9.48 1.19
C GLY A 720 6.87 9.22 0.76
N ALA A 721 7.74 10.22 0.90
CA ALA A 721 9.18 9.97 0.91
C ALA A 721 9.95 10.96 1.79
N SER A 722 10.50 10.40 2.86
CA SER A 722 11.78 10.74 3.52
C SER A 722 11.80 11.97 4.44
N ALA A 723 12.52 12.00 5.55
CA ALA A 723 13.33 11.02 6.29
C ALA A 723 13.81 11.73 7.57
N ALA A 724 14.08 10.99 8.65
CA ALA A 724 15.24 11.24 9.51
C ALA A 724 15.45 10.05 10.44
N GLU A 725 16.58 9.40 10.22
CA GLU A 725 17.23 8.48 11.12
C GLU A 725 17.72 9.29 12.33
N GLU A 726 17.11 9.11 13.49
CA GLU A 726 17.63 9.68 14.74
C GLU A 726 18.80 8.79 15.21
N THR A 727 19.98 9.40 15.24
CA THR A 727 21.21 8.78 15.73
C THR A 727 21.11 8.56 17.24
N VAL A 728 21.27 7.32 17.68
CA VAL A 728 21.25 6.95 19.11
C VAL A 728 22.51 7.46 19.78
N ILE A 729 22.37 8.53 20.57
CA ILE A 729 23.30 8.92 21.62
C ILE A 729 23.01 8.04 22.86
N PRO A 730 24.02 7.45 23.53
CA PRO A 730 23.78 6.55 24.66
C PRO A 730 23.33 7.36 25.90
N GLU A 731 22.07 7.19 26.32
CA GLU A 731 21.54 7.84 27.53
C GLU A 731 22.08 7.19 28.80
N LYS A 732 22.69 8.03 29.66
CA LYS A 732 23.14 7.70 31.02
C LYS A 732 21.95 7.21 31.87
N LYS A 733 22.15 6.08 32.56
CA LYS A 733 21.20 5.54 33.55
C LYS A 733 20.87 6.59 34.62
N SER A 734 19.61 7.02 34.67
CA SER A 734 19.07 7.84 35.76
C SER A 734 19.15 7.09 37.10
N LYS A 735 19.61 7.78 38.14
CA LYS A 735 19.92 7.25 39.48
C LYS A 735 18.68 6.87 40.31
N TYR A 736 17.47 7.02 39.77
CA TYR A 736 16.21 6.74 40.48
C TYR A 736 15.23 5.93 39.63
N SER A 737 14.46 5.05 40.27
CA SER A 737 13.44 4.26 39.57
C SER A 737 12.26 5.14 39.12
N ARG A 738 11.57 4.73 38.04
CA ARG A 738 10.42 5.45 37.46
C ARG A 738 9.31 5.77 38.47
N ALA A 739 9.15 4.96 39.51
CA ALA A 739 8.18 5.21 40.57
C ALA A 739 8.63 6.35 41.51
N GLN A 740 9.92 6.40 41.86
CA GLN A 740 10.48 7.47 42.70
C GLN A 740 10.50 8.83 42.00
N ALA A 741 10.79 8.86 40.69
CA ALA A 741 10.75 10.11 39.91
C ALA A 741 9.33 10.72 39.86
N ARG A 742 8.30 9.88 39.70
CA ARG A 742 6.89 10.31 39.69
C ARG A 742 6.42 10.83 41.04
N HIS A 743 6.88 10.23 42.14
CA HIS A 743 6.53 10.68 43.48
C HIS A 743 7.16 12.05 43.80
N ARG A 744 8.41 12.29 43.39
CA ARG A 744 9.09 13.59 43.60
C ARG A 744 8.53 14.71 42.72
N TYR A 745 8.11 14.39 41.50
CA TYR A 745 7.42 15.34 40.62
C TYR A 745 6.07 15.78 41.20
N LYS A 746 5.28 14.85 41.75
CA LYS A 746 4.03 15.18 42.46
C LYS A 746 4.24 16.03 43.71
N GLN A 747 5.41 15.97 44.33
CA GLN A 747 5.76 16.83 45.48
C GLN A 747 6.48 18.12 45.08
N GLY A 748 6.61 18.44 43.79
CA GLY A 748 7.25 19.67 43.30
C GLY A 748 8.73 19.79 43.65
N LYS A 749 9.43 18.68 43.91
CA LYS A 749 10.85 18.64 44.32
C LYS A 749 11.76 18.01 43.25
N LEU A 750 11.44 18.25 41.98
CA LEU A 750 12.27 17.96 40.81
C LEU A 750 12.28 19.16 39.89
#